data_AF-A0A6I4T3S9-F1
#
_entry.id   AF-A0A6I4T3S9-F1
#
_cell.length_a   1.000
_cell.length_b   1.000
_cell.length_c   1.000
_cell.angle_alpha   90.00
_cell.angle_beta   90.00
_cell.angle_gamma   90.00
#
_symmetry.space_group_name_H-M   'P 1'
#
loop_
_entity.id
_entity.type
_entity.pdbx_description
1 polymer ?
#
loop_
_entity_poly.entity_id
_entity_poly.type
_entity_poly.pdbx_seq_one_letter_code
_entity_poly.pdbx_strand_id
1 'polypeptide(L)'
;MFMATANIAHAGTCTETAPGSGDWTCSGAANSGSDTPETLGNGTGSELIVTTASGFGIDNASGTAFILTNTAGGNNLTFTDAYASDISGTGNGIFAVNNGTGITSITTTGVVTGTGTGTYGIYARNLGTDLTISAADVSGADGISVANLGTGSTSVTATGTVTGTIYRGIVVNNVSTSTNMTVSAVDVSGGTDGIYAFNNGTGFNSVTATGTVTGSAGSGILAVNYGTNLTVSAVDASGSNSGIDALNYGTGSNSVTATGTVTGNTNYGINARNFANSSTDLTVFAADASGPNVGIFAYNNGTGSTDVTATGTVTSTINSGINASNSSNATNLTVSAVDVSGGTDGIRAINNGSGSNSITATGTVTGTINYGINVFGNSTATNLTVSAANASGGTNGIVTYNSGTGSTRVTATGTVAGTTSYGISAWNDSTATDLTVSAADVSGGYIGIEAYNNGTGTTSVTTTGAVSAVNAGILVYSQNDTFAVSVDSGSVAAVGGGNDAYARAIQTSGAKGGTIDIAAGAVVDGSASGIAIRDGDYATGLGDVLDGTDLTGGDVVVTTYGDVKGDAILGKGNDTFNLAGGDFDGDIYGDDTLASVNDGNDTFNFTGGDWHSGFFGGNGSDTANISSPTYDGTAHVLDGGDDYGTGDGWIDTLTFAGVTSDANGTNILNWENIVINGGAITIVDGALETGSDAGTGLTVMNGGVLDGSDALALTGNLVIKSGGAFVGTGGGAGVYSISGDVSNQGTITTQDGVVGDVVSIGGNYSGGGTITVDANLDGAGSADQIVIAGNVTGPATTVNLNNVGSGIISPTTGNGIFVVSAGGTSSAGSFVLNPSDAQVGAFDYSINQASDGKLYLSSTYQAGVPVMEAYGQALLGLNSLNSLRQRTGNRSWTPGLSKTIDDTSTAAGVWGQFEGSLAEQNFATSVTGSAYDQDFWRLRTGVEAPLTLSDSGALFVGTQVNYGVARTNVTSVYGNGRIMTNVLGFGLGMTWYGNSGFYADIQGRYNHYSSDVRNGLGRMANNVKSDGYAGGLELGYVLAQGNSWKITPQAQLTYGTVDYNSFSDGTSATAALADGSVNSWRGRGGLELSNDKNWTSESGKEMSRHFYGVLNLHYEFDGKSNAAVSNTPLYSRPEQLWGEVGAGFQHNAVGSISVFGEAAYSVSFANGGDNNKLNGRIGLRANF
;
A
#
# COMPACT_ATOMS: atom_id res chain seq x y z
N MET A 1 -12.32 -127.85 -42.32
CA MET A 1 -11.17 -127.55 -41.45
C MET A 1 -10.66 -126.18 -41.86
N PHE A 2 -10.62 -125.26 -40.89
CA PHE A 2 -10.34 -123.83 -41.00
C PHE A 2 -9.11 -123.46 -41.84
N MET A 3 -9.19 -122.35 -42.57
CA MET A 3 -8.22 -121.25 -42.44
C MET A 3 -8.74 -119.97 -43.12
N ALA A 4 -8.53 -118.88 -42.39
CA ALA A 4 -9.13 -117.57 -42.55
C ALA A 4 -8.63 -116.80 -43.79
N THR A 5 -9.55 -116.12 -44.46
CA THR A 5 -9.23 -115.01 -45.36
C THR A 5 -8.82 -113.81 -44.50
N ALA A 6 -7.59 -113.35 -44.71
CA ALA A 6 -7.00 -112.20 -44.04
C ALA A 6 -7.83 -110.93 -44.31
N ASN A 7 -8.26 -110.27 -43.24
CA ASN A 7 -8.76 -108.90 -43.28
C ASN A 7 -7.64 -108.01 -43.85
N ILE A 8 -7.96 -107.30 -44.93
CA ILE A 8 -7.14 -106.21 -45.43
C ILE A 8 -7.27 -105.10 -44.36
N ALA A 9 -6.18 -104.85 -43.63
CA ALA A 9 -6.10 -103.70 -42.74
C ALA A 9 -6.09 -102.45 -43.62
N HIS A 10 -7.20 -101.71 -43.60
CA HIS A 10 -7.27 -100.36 -44.15
C HIS A 10 -6.81 -99.37 -43.07
N ALA A 11 -6.14 -98.32 -43.49
CA ALA A 11 -5.78 -97.19 -42.62
C ALA A 11 -7.03 -96.56 -42.01
N GLY A 12 -6.93 -96.13 -40.75
CA GLY A 12 -7.98 -95.36 -40.07
C GLY A 12 -9.26 -96.11 -39.64
N THR A 13 -9.33 -97.44 -39.62
CA THR A 13 -10.62 -98.13 -39.35
C THR A 13 -11.07 -98.12 -37.89
N CYS A 14 -12.38 -97.99 -37.65
CA CYS A 14 -13.02 -98.13 -36.34
C CYS A 14 -13.65 -99.52 -36.12
N THR A 15 -13.44 -100.09 -34.94
CA THR A 15 -14.05 -101.38 -34.55
C THR A 15 -14.93 -101.21 -33.33
N GLU A 16 -16.15 -101.76 -33.38
CA GLU A 16 -17.08 -101.78 -32.25
C GLU A 16 -16.74 -102.91 -31.26
N THR A 17 -16.72 -102.63 -29.96
CA THR A 17 -16.41 -103.61 -28.89
C THR A 17 -17.39 -104.80 -28.93
N ALA A 18 -18.68 -104.52 -29.16
CA ALA A 18 -19.71 -105.52 -29.47
C ALA A 18 -20.79 -104.93 -30.40
N PRO A 19 -21.37 -105.70 -31.34
CA PRO A 19 -22.37 -105.19 -32.28
C PRO A 19 -23.53 -104.45 -31.60
N GLY A 20 -23.70 -103.16 -31.92
CA GLY A 20 -24.75 -102.29 -31.38
C GLY A 20 -24.51 -101.74 -29.96
N SER A 21 -23.33 -101.99 -29.37
CA SER A 21 -22.94 -101.45 -28.06
C SER A 21 -22.72 -99.94 -28.06
N GLY A 22 -22.37 -99.37 -29.22
CA GLY A 22 -22.01 -97.97 -29.37
C GLY A 22 -20.61 -97.62 -28.86
N ASP A 23 -19.80 -98.59 -28.43
CA ASP A 23 -18.41 -98.38 -28.00
C ASP A 23 -17.43 -98.76 -29.12
N TRP A 24 -16.72 -97.77 -29.66
CA TRP A 24 -15.86 -97.86 -30.84
C TRP A 24 -14.42 -97.46 -30.52
N THR A 25 -13.45 -98.25 -30.98
CA THR A 25 -12.03 -97.91 -30.98
C THR A 25 -11.50 -97.79 -32.40
N CYS A 26 -10.92 -96.64 -32.74
CA CYS A 26 -10.37 -96.32 -34.06
C CYS A 26 -8.83 -96.40 -34.04
N SER A 27 -8.24 -97.12 -35.00
CA SER A 27 -6.80 -97.37 -35.02
C SER A 27 -6.24 -97.47 -36.44
N GLY A 28 -4.93 -97.28 -36.59
CA GLY A 28 -4.23 -97.30 -37.88
C GLY A 28 -3.88 -95.90 -38.39
N ALA A 29 -2.68 -95.75 -38.96
CA ALA A 29 -2.18 -94.47 -39.46
C ALA A 29 -2.94 -93.99 -40.70
N ALA A 30 -3.01 -92.68 -40.91
CA ALA A 30 -3.61 -92.08 -42.10
C ALA A 30 -2.89 -92.51 -43.39
N ASN A 31 -3.64 -92.79 -44.46
CA ASN A 31 -3.11 -92.95 -45.81
C ASN A 31 -3.71 -91.89 -46.74
N SER A 32 -2.85 -90.95 -47.15
CA SER A 32 -3.33 -89.75 -47.83
C SER A 32 -4.23 -90.01 -49.04
N GLY A 33 -5.45 -89.47 -48.98
CA GLY A 33 -6.45 -89.56 -50.03
C GLY A 33 -6.99 -90.98 -50.29
N SER A 34 -6.83 -91.93 -49.37
CA SER A 34 -7.31 -93.31 -49.57
C SER A 34 -8.11 -93.88 -48.41
N ASP A 35 -8.20 -93.16 -47.29
CA ASP A 35 -8.97 -93.59 -46.13
C ASP A 35 -10.47 -93.45 -46.37
N THR A 36 -11.27 -94.28 -45.70
CA THR A 36 -12.74 -94.30 -45.83
C THR A 36 -13.43 -93.51 -44.72
N PRO A 37 -14.52 -92.76 -45.00
CA PRO A 37 -15.38 -92.16 -43.97
C PRO A 37 -15.80 -93.14 -42.87
N GLU A 38 -15.72 -92.71 -41.61
CA GLU A 38 -16.19 -93.47 -40.46
C GLU A 38 -17.58 -93.01 -40.05
N THR A 39 -18.60 -93.86 -40.27
CA THR A 39 -20.00 -93.58 -39.90
C THR A 39 -20.39 -94.43 -38.70
N LEU A 40 -20.37 -93.82 -37.51
CA LEU A 40 -20.49 -94.50 -36.23
C LEU A 40 -21.78 -94.08 -35.52
N GLY A 41 -22.42 -95.06 -34.87
CA GLY A 41 -23.68 -94.88 -34.17
C GLY A 41 -23.87 -95.93 -33.07
N ASN A 42 -25.04 -95.92 -32.46
CA ASN A 42 -25.40 -96.76 -31.32
C ASN A 42 -26.84 -97.28 -31.43
N GLY A 43 -27.19 -98.31 -30.64
CA GLY A 43 -28.57 -98.79 -30.51
C GLY A 43 -29.44 -97.91 -29.60
N THR A 44 -30.76 -98.05 -29.70
CA THR A 44 -31.71 -97.31 -28.84
C THR A 44 -31.42 -97.56 -27.35
N GLY A 45 -31.30 -96.48 -26.55
CA GLY A 45 -31.05 -96.56 -25.10
C GLY A 45 -29.58 -96.76 -24.69
N SER A 46 -28.65 -96.82 -25.64
CA SER A 46 -27.20 -96.95 -25.36
C SER A 46 -26.45 -95.61 -25.50
N GLU A 47 -25.15 -95.59 -25.19
CA GLU A 47 -24.25 -94.44 -25.39
C GLU A 47 -23.40 -94.66 -26.65
N LEU A 48 -23.01 -93.58 -27.32
CA LEU A 48 -21.99 -93.61 -28.38
C LEU A 48 -20.67 -93.14 -27.77
N ILE A 49 -19.69 -94.02 -27.66
CA ILE A 49 -18.33 -93.75 -27.17
C ILE A 49 -17.37 -94.09 -28.30
N VAL A 50 -16.56 -93.14 -28.73
CA VAL A 50 -15.56 -93.31 -29.79
C VAL A 50 -14.21 -92.86 -29.25
N THR A 51 -13.22 -93.74 -29.30
CA THR A 51 -11.85 -93.44 -28.85
C THR A 51 -10.83 -93.75 -29.95
N THR A 52 -9.79 -92.93 -30.10
CA THR A 52 -8.67 -93.22 -31.00
C THR A 52 -7.54 -93.94 -30.24
N ALA A 53 -6.75 -94.73 -30.96
CA ALA A 53 -5.52 -95.34 -30.45
C ALA A 53 -4.27 -94.55 -30.89
N SER A 54 -3.14 -94.80 -30.23
CA SER A 54 -1.85 -94.21 -30.63
C SER A 54 -1.50 -94.51 -32.09
N GLY A 55 -1.05 -93.49 -32.82
CA GLY A 55 -0.70 -93.59 -34.24
C GLY A 55 -1.90 -93.62 -35.19
N PHE A 56 -3.11 -93.36 -34.69
CA PHE A 56 -4.30 -93.18 -35.52
C PHE A 56 -4.21 -91.91 -36.38
N GLY A 57 -4.81 -91.97 -37.57
CA GLY A 57 -5.11 -90.81 -38.39
C GLY A 57 -6.07 -91.21 -39.52
N ILE A 58 -6.74 -90.22 -40.11
CA ILE A 58 -7.66 -90.41 -41.23
C ILE A 58 -7.49 -89.24 -42.21
N ASP A 59 -7.12 -89.54 -43.46
CA ASP A 59 -7.07 -88.57 -44.56
C ASP A 59 -7.89 -89.08 -45.76
N ASN A 60 -9.15 -88.66 -45.81
CA ASN A 60 -10.16 -89.20 -46.72
C ASN A 60 -10.29 -88.37 -48.01
N ALA A 61 -10.14 -89.02 -49.18
CA ALA A 61 -10.33 -88.37 -50.48
C ALA A 61 -11.78 -88.01 -50.84
N SER A 62 -12.79 -88.63 -50.21
CA SER A 62 -14.21 -88.33 -50.50
C SER A 62 -15.09 -88.36 -49.25
N GLY A 63 -15.58 -87.19 -48.82
CA GLY A 63 -16.63 -87.05 -47.80
C GLY A 63 -16.12 -86.69 -46.40
N THR A 64 -17.00 -86.79 -45.41
CA THR A 64 -16.72 -86.45 -44.01
C THR A 64 -15.82 -87.52 -43.36
N ALA A 65 -14.80 -87.12 -42.58
CA ALA A 65 -13.91 -88.09 -41.91
C ALA A 65 -14.67 -88.89 -40.84
N PHE A 66 -15.34 -88.22 -39.89
CA PHE A 66 -16.21 -88.86 -38.89
C PHE A 66 -17.65 -88.37 -38.97
N ILE A 67 -18.61 -89.29 -39.13
CA ILE A 67 -20.05 -89.05 -38.97
C ILE A 67 -20.51 -89.81 -37.72
N LEU A 68 -20.75 -89.06 -36.63
CA LEU A 68 -21.15 -89.60 -35.33
C LEU A 68 -22.62 -89.29 -35.08
N THR A 69 -23.49 -90.30 -35.03
CA THR A 69 -24.93 -90.08 -34.81
C THR A 69 -25.45 -90.90 -33.64
N ASN A 70 -25.91 -90.23 -32.59
CA ASN A 70 -26.68 -90.87 -31.52
C ASN A 70 -28.16 -91.00 -31.95
N THR A 71 -28.74 -92.18 -31.77
CA THR A 71 -30.14 -92.44 -32.12
C THR A 71 -31.12 -91.75 -31.17
N ALA A 72 -32.35 -91.51 -31.64
CA ALA A 72 -33.42 -90.99 -30.79
C ALA A 72 -33.67 -91.93 -29.60
N GLY A 73 -33.53 -91.41 -28.37
CA GLY A 73 -33.62 -92.19 -27.13
C GLY A 73 -32.30 -92.81 -26.64
N GLY A 74 -31.17 -92.56 -27.31
CA GLY A 74 -29.84 -92.82 -26.74
C GLY A 74 -29.45 -91.81 -25.65
N ASN A 75 -28.35 -92.05 -24.93
CA ASN A 75 -27.90 -91.18 -23.84
C ASN A 75 -26.78 -90.22 -24.30
N ASN A 76 -25.51 -90.55 -24.04
CA ASN A 76 -24.36 -89.70 -24.35
C ASN A 76 -23.75 -89.96 -25.73
N LEU A 77 -23.15 -88.94 -26.36
CA LEU A 77 -22.22 -89.04 -27.48
C LEU A 77 -20.86 -88.51 -27.03
N THR A 78 -19.83 -89.36 -27.02
CA THR A 78 -18.45 -89.00 -26.66
C THR A 78 -17.49 -89.41 -27.76
N PHE A 79 -16.67 -88.48 -28.23
CA PHE A 79 -15.51 -88.73 -29.08
C PHE A 79 -14.25 -88.26 -28.34
N THR A 80 -13.23 -89.11 -28.25
CA THR A 80 -11.96 -88.79 -27.58
C THR A 80 -10.77 -89.21 -28.42
N ASP A 81 -10.00 -88.23 -28.86
CA ASP A 81 -8.68 -88.38 -29.46
C ASP A 81 -7.60 -87.79 -28.55
N ALA A 82 -6.89 -88.66 -27.85
CA ALA A 82 -5.82 -88.30 -26.91
C ALA A 82 -4.41 -88.41 -27.51
N TYR A 83 -4.29 -88.68 -28.81
CA TYR A 83 -3.02 -89.06 -29.44
C TYR A 83 -2.62 -88.14 -30.60
N ALA A 84 -3.12 -86.90 -30.61
CA ALA A 84 -2.83 -85.88 -31.62
C ALA A 84 -3.02 -86.39 -33.07
N SER A 85 -4.15 -87.07 -33.32
CA SER A 85 -4.42 -87.66 -34.62
C SER A 85 -4.68 -86.59 -35.68
N ASP A 86 -4.25 -86.81 -36.92
CA ASP A 86 -4.64 -85.97 -38.06
C ASP A 86 -5.97 -86.50 -38.63
N ILE A 87 -7.02 -85.67 -38.58
CA ILE A 87 -8.39 -86.01 -38.96
C ILE A 87 -8.82 -85.09 -40.11
N SER A 88 -8.69 -85.57 -41.33
CA SER A 88 -8.96 -84.83 -42.56
C SER A 88 -10.06 -85.48 -43.41
N GLY A 89 -11.04 -84.67 -43.82
CA GLY A 89 -12.06 -85.05 -44.80
C GLY A 89 -12.25 -84.01 -45.89
N THR A 90 -12.53 -84.44 -47.12
CA THR A 90 -12.97 -83.51 -48.19
C THR A 90 -14.38 -82.96 -47.98
N GLY A 91 -15.16 -83.60 -47.12
CA GLY A 91 -16.36 -83.07 -46.48
C GLY A 91 -16.01 -82.34 -45.19
N ASN A 92 -16.62 -82.76 -44.08
CA ASN A 92 -16.28 -82.28 -42.74
C ASN A 92 -15.14 -83.08 -42.11
N GLY A 93 -14.40 -82.51 -41.17
CA GLY A 93 -13.49 -83.30 -40.33
C GLY A 93 -14.29 -84.22 -39.39
N ILE A 94 -15.04 -83.61 -38.47
CA ILE A 94 -15.95 -84.32 -37.55
C ILE A 94 -17.37 -83.75 -37.71
N PHE A 95 -18.37 -84.61 -37.89
CA PHE A 95 -19.78 -84.28 -37.93
C PHE A 95 -20.54 -85.11 -36.88
N ALA A 96 -20.94 -84.47 -35.79
CA ALA A 96 -21.60 -85.13 -34.66
C ALA A 96 -23.03 -84.63 -34.45
N VAL A 97 -23.98 -85.55 -34.32
CA VAL A 97 -25.38 -85.26 -34.02
C VAL A 97 -25.88 -86.16 -32.90
N ASN A 98 -26.14 -85.56 -31.74
CA ASN A 98 -26.78 -86.24 -30.62
C ASN A 98 -28.29 -85.98 -30.62
N ASN A 99 -29.08 -86.98 -31.04
CA ASN A 99 -30.55 -86.96 -30.91
C ASN A 99 -31.05 -87.61 -29.60
N GLY A 100 -30.11 -87.98 -28.71
CA GLY A 100 -30.37 -88.54 -27.39
C GLY A 100 -30.62 -87.49 -26.30
N THR A 101 -30.78 -87.93 -25.05
CA THR A 101 -31.08 -87.07 -23.89
C THR A 101 -29.84 -86.66 -23.09
N GLY A 102 -28.70 -87.31 -23.31
CA GLY A 102 -27.47 -87.11 -22.55
C GLY A 102 -26.57 -85.99 -23.10
N ILE A 103 -25.29 -86.05 -22.78
CA ILE A 103 -24.31 -85.05 -23.19
C ILE A 103 -23.74 -85.35 -24.59
N THR A 104 -23.19 -84.32 -25.23
CA THR A 104 -22.26 -84.46 -26.37
C THR A 104 -20.89 -83.97 -25.93
N SER A 105 -19.84 -84.78 -26.09
CA SER A 105 -18.46 -84.41 -25.79
C SER A 105 -17.54 -84.80 -26.94
N ILE A 106 -16.79 -83.86 -27.50
CA ILE A 106 -15.78 -84.11 -28.52
C ILE A 106 -14.47 -83.56 -27.99
N THR A 107 -13.49 -84.44 -27.74
CA THR A 107 -12.14 -84.06 -27.36
C THR A 107 -11.17 -84.56 -28.42
N THR A 108 -10.34 -83.68 -28.95
CA THR A 108 -9.25 -84.03 -29.87
C THR A 108 -8.03 -83.18 -29.56
N THR A 109 -6.89 -83.85 -29.49
CA THR A 109 -5.57 -83.23 -29.25
C THR A 109 -4.80 -83.01 -30.54
N GLY A 110 -5.37 -83.40 -31.69
CA GLY A 110 -4.75 -83.35 -33.01
C GLY A 110 -5.42 -82.35 -33.94
N VAL A 111 -5.00 -82.38 -35.21
CA VAL A 111 -5.49 -81.48 -36.26
C VAL A 111 -6.80 -82.02 -36.83
N VAL A 112 -7.82 -81.18 -36.96
CA VAL A 112 -9.09 -81.53 -37.62
C VAL A 112 -9.35 -80.62 -38.81
N THR A 113 -9.46 -81.19 -40.00
CA THR A 113 -9.62 -80.44 -41.26
C THR A 113 -10.82 -80.91 -42.07
N GLY A 114 -11.69 -79.98 -42.46
CA GLY A 114 -12.65 -80.14 -43.55
C GLY A 114 -12.23 -79.29 -44.75
N THR A 115 -11.92 -79.89 -45.90
CA THR A 115 -11.32 -79.15 -47.04
C THR A 115 -12.33 -78.68 -48.11
N GLY A 116 -13.60 -79.08 -48.02
CA GLY A 116 -14.63 -78.74 -48.99
C GLY A 116 -15.20 -77.32 -48.86
N THR A 117 -15.80 -76.82 -49.94
CA THR A 117 -16.57 -75.56 -49.89
C THR A 117 -17.88 -75.79 -49.12
N GLY A 118 -18.08 -75.08 -48.00
CA GLY A 118 -19.28 -75.20 -47.17
C GLY A 118 -19.26 -76.36 -46.17
N THR A 119 -18.08 -76.84 -45.80
CA THR A 119 -17.89 -77.90 -44.80
C THR A 119 -17.37 -77.36 -43.47
N TYR A 120 -17.44 -78.18 -42.42
CA TYR A 120 -17.00 -77.85 -41.07
C TYR A 120 -15.69 -78.57 -40.74
N GLY A 121 -14.78 -77.92 -40.02
CA GLY A 121 -13.72 -78.65 -39.32
C GLY A 121 -14.37 -79.59 -38.30
N ILE A 122 -15.13 -79.00 -37.36
CA ILE A 122 -15.99 -79.73 -36.42
C ILE A 122 -17.42 -79.17 -36.49
N TYR A 123 -18.40 -80.04 -36.70
CA TYR A 123 -19.82 -79.76 -36.54
C TYR A 123 -20.40 -80.59 -35.39
N ALA A 124 -21.10 -79.97 -34.45
CA ALA A 124 -21.78 -80.66 -33.36
C ALA A 124 -23.19 -80.09 -33.12
N ARG A 125 -24.20 -80.98 -33.10
CA ARG A 125 -25.59 -80.65 -32.75
C ARG A 125 -26.09 -81.53 -31.61
N ASN A 126 -26.59 -80.95 -30.53
CA ASN A 126 -27.08 -81.67 -29.35
C ASN A 126 -28.55 -81.35 -29.06
N LEU A 127 -29.40 -82.38 -28.91
CA LEU A 127 -30.78 -82.26 -28.41
C LEU A 127 -30.91 -82.58 -26.91
N GLY A 128 -29.85 -83.07 -26.27
CA GLY A 128 -29.85 -83.55 -24.89
C GLY A 128 -29.57 -82.45 -23.86
N THR A 129 -28.50 -82.61 -23.07
CA THR A 129 -28.12 -81.66 -22.01
C THR A 129 -26.92 -80.81 -22.43
N ASP A 130 -25.72 -81.18 -21.99
CA ASP A 130 -24.51 -80.39 -22.22
C ASP A 130 -23.84 -80.74 -23.55
N LEU A 131 -23.18 -79.74 -24.17
CA LEU A 131 -22.36 -79.92 -25.37
C LEU A 131 -20.96 -79.35 -25.09
N THR A 132 -19.94 -80.19 -25.12
CA THR A 132 -18.54 -79.80 -24.91
C THR A 132 -17.69 -80.15 -26.13
N ILE A 133 -16.91 -79.17 -26.63
CA ILE A 133 -15.85 -79.37 -27.62
C ILE A 133 -14.52 -78.96 -26.97
N SER A 134 -13.51 -79.81 -27.04
CA SER A 134 -12.12 -79.49 -26.75
C SER A 134 -11.27 -79.92 -27.94
N ALA A 135 -10.66 -78.97 -28.65
CA ALA A 135 -9.91 -79.23 -29.87
C ALA A 135 -8.56 -78.50 -29.86
N ALA A 136 -7.58 -79.01 -30.60
CA ALA A 136 -6.34 -78.31 -30.90
C ALA A 136 -6.54 -77.41 -32.15
N ASP A 137 -5.90 -77.76 -33.27
CA ASP A 137 -6.04 -77.01 -34.52
C ASP A 137 -7.25 -77.49 -35.31
N VAL A 138 -8.09 -76.57 -35.77
CA VAL A 138 -9.30 -76.89 -36.54
C VAL A 138 -9.41 -75.98 -37.77
N SER A 139 -9.65 -76.57 -38.93
CA SER A 139 -9.85 -75.83 -40.18
C SER A 139 -11.08 -76.35 -40.95
N GLY A 140 -11.87 -75.43 -41.50
CA GLY A 140 -13.03 -75.73 -42.35
C GLY A 140 -13.53 -74.50 -43.11
N ALA A 141 -14.65 -74.60 -43.84
CA ALA A 141 -15.36 -73.41 -44.31
C ALA A 141 -15.89 -72.61 -43.12
N ASP A 142 -16.49 -73.30 -42.15
CA ASP A 142 -16.54 -72.91 -40.74
C ASP A 142 -15.53 -73.78 -39.97
N GLY A 143 -14.76 -73.21 -39.04
CA GLY A 143 -13.80 -73.98 -38.24
C GLY A 143 -14.52 -74.92 -37.28
N ILE A 144 -15.15 -74.37 -36.24
CA ILE A 144 -15.96 -75.10 -35.26
C ILE A 144 -17.39 -74.55 -35.28
N SER A 145 -18.38 -75.42 -35.53
CA SER A 145 -19.80 -75.08 -35.53
C SER A 145 -20.59 -75.93 -34.54
N VAL A 146 -21.18 -75.27 -33.55
CA VAL A 146 -21.85 -75.89 -32.41
C VAL A 146 -23.27 -75.36 -32.27
N ALA A 147 -24.23 -76.27 -32.09
CA ALA A 147 -25.63 -75.94 -31.80
C ALA A 147 -26.19 -76.82 -30.68
N ASN A 148 -26.44 -76.22 -29.51
CA ASN A 148 -27.16 -76.89 -28.43
C ASN A 148 -28.64 -76.50 -28.47
N LEU A 149 -29.46 -77.45 -28.90
CA LEU A 149 -30.91 -77.34 -28.97
C LEU A 149 -31.59 -77.98 -27.74
N GLY A 150 -30.79 -78.40 -26.74
CA GLY A 150 -31.21 -79.07 -25.51
C GLY A 150 -31.40 -78.13 -24.32
N THR A 151 -31.17 -78.64 -23.10
CA THR A 151 -31.38 -77.91 -21.83
C THR A 151 -30.11 -77.55 -21.06
N GLY A 152 -28.96 -78.12 -21.42
CA GLY A 152 -27.71 -77.94 -20.69
C GLY A 152 -26.87 -76.73 -21.13
N SER A 153 -25.63 -76.72 -20.69
CA SER A 153 -24.62 -75.71 -21.03
C SER A 153 -23.83 -76.10 -22.28
N THR A 154 -23.14 -75.14 -22.88
CA THR A 154 -22.28 -75.36 -24.05
C THR A 154 -20.90 -74.77 -23.83
N SER A 155 -19.87 -75.58 -24.05
CA SER A 155 -18.48 -75.19 -23.87
C SER A 155 -17.66 -75.56 -25.11
N VAL A 156 -16.91 -74.60 -25.64
CA VAL A 156 -15.93 -74.81 -26.70
C VAL A 156 -14.58 -74.34 -26.20
N THR A 157 -13.59 -75.23 -26.21
CA THR A 157 -12.19 -74.92 -25.86
C THR A 157 -11.31 -75.27 -27.05
N ALA A 158 -10.72 -74.28 -27.70
CA ALA A 158 -9.73 -74.44 -28.76
C ALA A 158 -8.35 -74.07 -28.22
N THR A 159 -7.48 -75.06 -28.09
CA THR A 159 -6.11 -74.90 -27.56
C THR A 159 -5.09 -74.57 -28.66
N GLY A 160 -5.47 -74.76 -29.93
CA GLY A 160 -4.70 -74.40 -31.11
C GLY A 160 -5.42 -73.34 -31.96
N THR A 161 -5.00 -73.21 -33.22
CA THR A 161 -5.56 -72.25 -34.16
C THR A 161 -6.87 -72.77 -34.78
N VAL A 162 -7.91 -71.93 -34.80
CA VAL A 162 -9.17 -72.24 -35.49
C VAL A 162 -9.34 -71.36 -36.73
N THR A 163 -9.51 -71.98 -37.89
CA THR A 163 -9.65 -71.30 -39.18
C THR A 163 -10.99 -71.65 -39.86
N GLY A 164 -11.85 -70.67 -40.01
CA GLY A 164 -13.00 -70.68 -40.92
C GLY A 164 -12.65 -69.95 -42.21
N THR A 165 -12.40 -70.69 -43.28
CA THR A 165 -11.87 -70.15 -44.54
C THR A 165 -12.88 -69.31 -45.34
N ILE A 166 -14.18 -69.54 -45.15
CA ILE A 166 -15.26 -68.85 -45.90
C ILE A 166 -16.22 -68.14 -44.94
N TYR A 167 -16.59 -68.80 -43.84
CA TYR A 167 -17.57 -68.34 -42.87
C TYR A 167 -16.87 -68.06 -41.54
N ARG A 168 -17.30 -68.67 -40.43
CA ARG A 168 -16.84 -68.27 -39.10
C ARG A 168 -15.71 -69.17 -38.61
N GLY A 169 -14.79 -68.59 -37.85
CA GLY A 169 -13.79 -69.39 -37.13
C GLY A 169 -14.47 -70.31 -36.14
N ILE A 170 -15.20 -69.73 -35.18
CA ILE A 170 -16.02 -70.45 -34.21
C ILE A 170 -17.45 -69.90 -34.25
N VAL A 171 -18.44 -70.78 -34.35
CA VAL A 171 -19.87 -70.45 -34.24
C VAL A 171 -20.54 -71.34 -33.19
N VAL A 172 -21.15 -70.72 -32.18
CA VAL A 172 -21.85 -71.42 -31.10
C VAL A 172 -23.26 -70.84 -30.94
N ASN A 173 -24.25 -71.72 -30.98
CA ASN A 173 -25.67 -71.36 -30.87
C ASN A 173 -26.36 -72.15 -29.76
N ASN A 174 -26.96 -71.43 -28.83
CA ASN A 174 -27.79 -71.96 -27.75
C ASN A 174 -29.24 -71.54 -27.97
N VAL A 175 -30.19 -72.47 -27.87
CA VAL A 175 -31.63 -72.16 -27.91
C VAL A 175 -32.16 -71.69 -26.55
N SER A 176 -33.40 -71.21 -26.51
CA SER A 176 -34.03 -70.67 -25.30
C SER A 176 -34.17 -71.64 -24.12
N THR A 177 -34.11 -72.95 -24.35
CA THR A 177 -34.15 -73.95 -23.28
C THR A 177 -32.78 -74.26 -22.68
N SER A 178 -31.69 -73.86 -23.34
CA SER A 178 -30.32 -74.08 -22.85
C SER A 178 -29.93 -73.07 -21.77
N THR A 179 -28.76 -73.27 -21.14
CA THR A 179 -28.29 -72.44 -20.02
C THR A 179 -27.09 -71.59 -20.42
N ASN A 180 -25.86 -72.01 -20.07
CA ASN A 180 -24.66 -71.21 -20.22
C ASN A 180 -23.95 -71.48 -21.55
N MET A 181 -23.19 -70.50 -22.02
CA MET A 181 -22.26 -70.62 -23.14
C MET A 181 -20.86 -70.20 -22.71
N THR A 182 -19.85 -70.98 -23.06
CA THR A 182 -18.45 -70.64 -22.87
C THR A 182 -17.64 -70.95 -24.12
N VAL A 183 -16.85 -69.99 -24.60
CA VAL A 183 -15.89 -70.16 -25.68
C VAL A 183 -14.53 -69.73 -25.15
N SER A 184 -13.54 -70.62 -25.19
CA SER A 184 -12.14 -70.33 -24.88
C SER A 184 -11.31 -70.70 -26.10
N ALA A 185 -10.56 -69.75 -26.66
CA ALA A 185 -9.74 -69.98 -27.85
C ALA A 185 -8.39 -69.27 -27.73
N VAL A 186 -7.40 -69.74 -28.50
CA VAL A 186 -6.12 -69.04 -28.68
C VAL A 186 -6.24 -68.10 -29.88
N ASP A 187 -5.94 -68.59 -31.08
CA ASP A 187 -6.02 -67.83 -32.33
C ASP A 187 -7.23 -68.28 -33.15
N VAL A 188 -8.00 -67.32 -33.66
CA VAL A 188 -9.20 -67.60 -34.46
C VAL A 188 -9.25 -66.70 -35.68
N SER A 189 -9.38 -67.28 -36.86
CA SER A 189 -9.60 -66.55 -38.11
C SER A 189 -10.90 -67.01 -38.77
N GLY A 190 -11.77 -66.09 -39.13
CA GLY A 190 -12.99 -66.33 -39.90
C GLY A 190 -13.06 -65.48 -41.17
N GLY A 191 -13.59 -66.05 -42.24
CA GLY A 191 -13.96 -65.34 -43.47
C GLY A 191 -15.09 -64.31 -43.25
N THR A 192 -16.01 -64.56 -42.31
CA THR A 192 -17.00 -63.58 -41.82
C THR A 192 -16.64 -63.10 -40.42
N ASP A 193 -17.04 -63.82 -39.38
CA ASP A 193 -16.77 -63.48 -37.98
C ASP A 193 -15.65 -64.39 -37.45
N GLY A 194 -14.73 -63.86 -36.63
CA GLY A 194 -13.76 -64.71 -35.95
C GLY A 194 -14.48 -65.66 -34.98
N ILE A 195 -15.18 -65.09 -34.00
CA ILE A 195 -16.03 -65.81 -33.05
C ILE A 195 -17.45 -65.26 -33.08
N TYR A 196 -18.44 -66.12 -33.30
CA TYR A 196 -19.86 -65.82 -33.14
C TYR A 196 -20.46 -66.67 -32.03
N ALA A 197 -20.79 -66.05 -30.90
CA ALA A 197 -21.31 -66.69 -29.71
C ALA A 197 -22.73 -66.19 -29.41
N PHE A 198 -23.75 -66.95 -29.81
CA PHE A 198 -25.15 -66.58 -29.66
C PHE A 198 -25.86 -67.42 -28.60
N ASN A 199 -26.07 -66.82 -27.42
CA ASN A 199 -26.77 -67.45 -26.32
C ASN A 199 -28.22 -66.94 -26.20
N ASN A 200 -29.18 -67.69 -26.74
CA ASN A 200 -30.60 -67.45 -26.46
C ASN A 200 -31.06 -68.11 -25.15
N GLY A 201 -30.17 -68.87 -24.48
CA GLY A 201 -30.45 -69.57 -23.23
C GLY A 201 -30.61 -68.65 -22.01
N THR A 202 -30.88 -69.26 -20.86
CA THR A 202 -31.15 -68.55 -19.60
C THR A 202 -29.90 -68.17 -18.80
N GLY A 203 -28.75 -68.73 -19.16
CA GLY A 203 -27.48 -68.59 -18.43
C GLY A 203 -26.59 -67.46 -18.94
N PHE A 204 -25.32 -67.48 -18.56
CA PHE A 204 -24.34 -66.50 -19.02
C PHE A 204 -23.75 -66.87 -20.39
N ASN A 205 -23.15 -65.88 -21.06
CA ASN A 205 -22.28 -66.08 -22.23
C ASN A 205 -20.88 -65.55 -21.91
N SER A 206 -19.86 -66.40 -22.02
CA SER A 206 -18.47 -66.04 -21.78
C SER A 206 -17.60 -66.40 -22.96
N VAL A 207 -16.90 -65.42 -23.54
CA VAL A 207 -15.93 -65.61 -24.62
C VAL A 207 -14.56 -65.17 -24.10
N THR A 208 -13.55 -66.03 -24.22
CA THR A 208 -12.16 -65.76 -23.87
C THR A 208 -11.26 -66.10 -25.05
N ALA A 209 -10.56 -65.13 -25.60
CA ALA A 209 -9.56 -65.30 -26.64
C ALA A 209 -8.19 -64.85 -26.12
N THR A 210 -7.24 -65.78 -26.04
CA THR A 210 -5.90 -65.52 -25.48
C THR A 210 -4.86 -65.15 -26.55
N GLY A 211 -5.20 -65.32 -27.82
CA GLY A 211 -4.43 -64.88 -28.98
C GLY A 211 -5.23 -63.91 -29.85
N THR A 212 -4.95 -63.90 -31.16
CA THR A 212 -5.57 -62.98 -32.12
C THR A 212 -6.88 -63.53 -32.67
N VAL A 213 -7.93 -62.71 -32.67
CA VAL A 213 -9.20 -63.03 -33.34
C VAL A 213 -9.42 -62.13 -34.55
N THR A 214 -9.62 -62.71 -35.74
CA THR A 214 -9.84 -61.97 -36.98
C THR A 214 -11.13 -62.38 -37.67
N GLY A 215 -12.00 -61.41 -37.98
CA GLY A 215 -13.19 -61.57 -38.83
C GLY A 215 -13.04 -60.76 -40.13
N SER A 216 -12.88 -61.45 -41.27
CA SER A 216 -12.49 -60.80 -42.52
C SER A 216 -13.60 -59.98 -43.20
N ALA A 217 -14.87 -60.30 -42.93
CA ALA A 217 -16.03 -59.58 -43.48
C ALA A 217 -17.07 -59.14 -42.43
N GLY A 218 -16.97 -59.66 -41.21
CA GLY A 218 -17.85 -59.38 -40.07
C GLY A 218 -17.08 -58.81 -38.89
N SER A 219 -17.42 -59.25 -37.69
CA SER A 219 -16.76 -58.78 -36.46
C SER A 219 -15.64 -59.72 -36.04
N GLY A 220 -14.62 -59.23 -35.36
CA GLY A 220 -13.62 -60.10 -34.73
C GLY A 220 -14.32 -61.04 -33.76
N ILE A 221 -15.02 -60.47 -32.79
CA ILE A 221 -15.89 -61.20 -31.86
C ILE A 221 -17.29 -60.60 -31.91
N LEU A 222 -18.31 -61.43 -32.16
CA LEU A 222 -19.73 -61.09 -32.00
C LEU A 222 -20.34 -62.01 -30.93
N ALA A 223 -20.62 -61.44 -29.76
CA ALA A 223 -21.22 -62.15 -28.64
C ALA A 223 -22.59 -61.55 -28.32
N VAL A 224 -23.62 -62.40 -28.34
CA VAL A 224 -25.01 -62.02 -28.07
C VAL A 224 -25.53 -62.88 -26.91
N ASN A 225 -26.17 -62.25 -25.92
CA ASN A 225 -26.70 -62.96 -24.76
C ASN A 225 -28.14 -62.50 -24.43
N TYR A 226 -29.06 -63.45 -24.26
CA TYR A 226 -30.43 -63.20 -23.79
C TYR A 226 -30.66 -63.66 -22.34
N GLY A 227 -29.67 -64.29 -21.71
CA GLY A 227 -29.79 -64.84 -20.35
C GLY A 227 -29.38 -63.86 -19.25
N THR A 228 -28.27 -64.12 -18.57
CA THR A 228 -27.77 -63.28 -17.46
C THR A 228 -26.59 -62.40 -17.90
N ASN A 229 -25.36 -62.79 -17.58
CA ASN A 229 -24.16 -62.00 -17.81
C ASN A 229 -23.57 -62.27 -19.21
N LEU A 230 -22.99 -61.24 -19.81
CA LEU A 230 -22.13 -61.35 -20.98
C LEU A 230 -20.71 -60.94 -20.61
N THR A 231 -19.73 -61.79 -20.89
CA THR A 231 -18.32 -61.49 -20.69
C THR A 231 -17.52 -61.80 -21.95
N VAL A 232 -16.76 -60.82 -22.43
CA VAL A 232 -15.80 -60.98 -23.53
C VAL A 232 -14.42 -60.58 -23.03
N SER A 233 -13.47 -61.50 -23.04
CA SER A 233 -12.06 -61.26 -22.74
C SER A 233 -11.23 -61.58 -23.98
N ALA A 234 -10.47 -60.63 -24.50
CA ALA A 234 -9.65 -60.79 -25.68
C ALA A 234 -8.26 -60.16 -25.48
N VAL A 235 -7.24 -60.71 -26.14
CA VAL A 235 -5.98 -59.99 -26.33
C VAL A 235 -6.15 -59.05 -27.52
N ASP A 236 -6.13 -59.59 -28.74
CA ASP A 236 -6.32 -58.82 -29.97
C ASP A 236 -7.61 -59.24 -30.70
N ALA A 237 -8.35 -58.28 -31.23
CA ALA A 237 -9.55 -58.55 -32.03
C ALA A 237 -9.67 -57.58 -33.21
N SER A 238 -9.70 -58.11 -34.43
CA SER A 238 -9.87 -57.33 -35.65
C SER A 238 -11.09 -57.81 -36.43
N GLY A 239 -11.96 -56.89 -36.84
CA GLY A 239 -13.09 -57.17 -37.71
C GLY A 239 -13.23 -56.15 -38.82
N SER A 240 -13.77 -56.57 -39.96
CA SER A 240 -14.17 -55.64 -41.02
C SER A 240 -15.23 -54.65 -40.52
N ASN A 241 -16.24 -55.13 -39.79
CA ASN A 241 -17.28 -54.28 -39.21
C ASN A 241 -16.90 -53.70 -37.85
N SER A 242 -16.82 -54.55 -36.83
CA SER A 242 -16.42 -54.20 -35.46
C SER A 242 -15.28 -55.09 -34.98
N GLY A 243 -14.38 -54.58 -34.15
CA GLY A 243 -13.40 -55.45 -33.47
C GLY A 243 -14.12 -56.40 -32.50
N ILE A 244 -14.92 -55.83 -31.60
CA ILE A 244 -15.75 -56.57 -30.63
C ILE A 244 -17.18 -55.99 -30.61
N ASP A 245 -18.19 -56.84 -30.84
CA ASP A 245 -19.60 -56.56 -30.56
C ASP A 245 -20.07 -57.43 -29.38
N ALA A 246 -20.38 -56.78 -28.24
CA ALA A 246 -20.89 -57.43 -27.03
C ALA A 246 -22.30 -56.93 -26.71
N LEU A 247 -23.31 -57.71 -27.09
CA LEU A 247 -24.72 -57.33 -27.07
C LEU A 247 -25.50 -58.14 -26.02
N ASN A 248 -25.83 -57.52 -24.90
CA ASN A 248 -26.59 -58.14 -23.82
C ASN A 248 -28.06 -57.69 -23.86
N TYR A 249 -28.94 -58.63 -24.19
CA TYR A 249 -30.40 -58.54 -24.09
C TYR A 249 -30.93 -59.18 -22.79
N GLY A 250 -30.04 -59.73 -21.97
CA GLY A 250 -30.34 -60.39 -20.69
C GLY A 250 -30.40 -59.45 -19.48
N THR A 251 -30.57 -60.04 -18.28
CA THR A 251 -30.73 -59.31 -17.01
C THR A 251 -29.42 -59.06 -16.24
N GLY A 252 -28.32 -59.65 -16.68
CA GLY A 252 -27.03 -59.54 -15.99
C GLY A 252 -26.19 -58.35 -16.46
N SER A 253 -24.91 -58.38 -16.10
CA SER A 253 -23.93 -57.37 -16.52
C SER A 253 -23.35 -57.68 -17.90
N ASN A 254 -22.75 -56.67 -18.54
CA ASN A 254 -21.97 -56.81 -19.76
C ASN A 254 -20.54 -56.34 -19.51
N SER A 255 -19.56 -57.21 -19.71
CA SER A 255 -18.16 -56.91 -19.44
C SER A 255 -17.29 -57.25 -20.65
N VAL A 256 -16.54 -56.27 -21.13
CA VAL A 256 -15.55 -56.42 -22.20
C VAL A 256 -14.18 -56.09 -21.64
N THR A 257 -13.22 -56.99 -21.78
CA THR A 257 -11.81 -56.79 -21.44
C THR A 257 -10.97 -57.09 -22.67
N ALA A 258 -10.31 -56.07 -23.21
CA ALA A 258 -9.36 -56.19 -24.31
C ALA A 258 -7.98 -55.71 -23.85
N THR A 259 -7.02 -56.61 -23.78
CA THR A 259 -5.67 -56.31 -23.25
C THR A 259 -4.64 -55.94 -24.31
N GLY A 260 -4.96 -56.18 -25.59
CA GLY A 260 -4.20 -55.75 -26.76
C GLY A 260 -5.02 -54.83 -27.66
N THR A 261 -4.78 -54.90 -28.96
CA THR A 261 -5.37 -53.99 -29.94
C THR A 261 -6.71 -54.49 -30.45
N VAL A 262 -7.74 -53.63 -30.39
CA VAL A 262 -9.06 -53.90 -30.99
C VAL A 262 -9.31 -52.97 -32.17
N THR A 263 -9.61 -53.54 -33.34
CA THR A 263 -9.83 -52.75 -34.58
C THR A 263 -11.11 -53.19 -35.29
N GLY A 264 -12.03 -52.25 -35.51
CA GLY A 264 -13.11 -52.40 -36.49
C GLY A 264 -12.84 -51.51 -37.71
N ASN A 265 -12.91 -52.04 -38.93
CA ASN A 265 -12.51 -51.28 -40.12
C ASN A 265 -13.60 -50.39 -40.73
N THR A 266 -14.86 -50.53 -40.34
CA THR A 266 -15.95 -49.67 -40.84
C THR A 266 -16.78 -49.02 -39.75
N ASN A 267 -16.87 -49.61 -38.56
CA ASN A 267 -17.79 -49.18 -37.52
C ASN A 267 -17.07 -48.98 -36.17
N TYR A 268 -17.12 -49.97 -35.28
CA TYR A 268 -16.69 -49.82 -33.89
C TYR A 268 -15.37 -50.54 -33.62
N GLY A 269 -14.47 -49.95 -32.83
CA GLY A 269 -13.44 -50.76 -32.17
C GLY A 269 -14.13 -51.74 -31.22
N ILE A 270 -14.81 -51.19 -30.22
CA ILE A 270 -15.63 -51.94 -29.27
C ILE A 270 -17.05 -51.38 -29.25
N ASN A 271 -18.04 -52.26 -29.34
CA ASN A 271 -19.47 -51.94 -29.22
C ASN A 271 -20.09 -52.80 -28.11
N ALA A 272 -20.18 -52.23 -26.91
CA ALA A 272 -20.78 -52.87 -25.75
C ALA A 272 -22.17 -52.26 -25.47
N ARG A 273 -23.21 -53.09 -25.46
CA ARG A 273 -24.59 -52.63 -25.22
C ARG A 273 -25.34 -53.52 -24.24
N ASN A 274 -26.03 -52.88 -23.32
CA ASN A 274 -27.06 -53.44 -22.47
C ASN A 274 -28.41 -52.95 -23.00
N PHE A 275 -29.18 -53.83 -23.66
CA PHE A 275 -30.46 -53.49 -24.27
C PHE A 275 -31.64 -53.59 -23.28
N ALA A 276 -31.62 -54.57 -22.39
CA ALA A 276 -32.68 -54.77 -21.42
C ALA A 276 -32.63 -53.70 -20.33
N ASN A 277 -33.79 -53.15 -19.97
CA ASN A 277 -33.88 -52.22 -18.84
C ASN A 277 -33.66 -52.88 -17.47
N SER A 278 -33.64 -54.21 -17.44
CA SER A 278 -33.33 -55.03 -16.26
C SER A 278 -31.89 -55.53 -16.23
N SER A 279 -31.06 -55.23 -17.23
CA SER A 279 -29.61 -55.45 -17.17
C SER A 279 -28.98 -54.58 -16.08
N THR A 280 -27.75 -54.91 -15.65
CA THR A 280 -27.08 -54.20 -14.54
C THR A 280 -25.93 -53.34 -15.04
N ASP A 281 -24.70 -53.69 -14.70
CA ASP A 281 -23.50 -52.90 -15.03
C ASP A 281 -23.03 -53.15 -16.47
N LEU A 282 -22.38 -52.14 -17.05
CA LEU A 282 -21.65 -52.25 -18.30
C LEU A 282 -20.20 -51.81 -18.05
N THR A 283 -19.25 -52.72 -18.28
CA THR A 283 -17.82 -52.44 -18.09
C THR A 283 -17.06 -52.68 -19.39
N VAL A 284 -16.20 -51.73 -19.77
CA VAL A 284 -15.26 -51.87 -20.89
C VAL A 284 -13.87 -51.53 -20.37
N PHE A 285 -12.95 -52.49 -20.45
CA PHE A 285 -11.52 -52.28 -20.27
C PHE A 285 -10.84 -52.52 -21.63
N ALA A 286 -10.10 -51.53 -22.13
CA ALA A 286 -9.38 -51.61 -23.39
C ALA A 286 -7.94 -51.10 -23.23
N ALA A 287 -6.98 -51.75 -23.88
CA ALA A 287 -5.68 -51.15 -24.15
C ALA A 287 -5.83 -50.16 -25.32
N ASP A 288 -5.85 -50.64 -26.56
CA ASP A 288 -6.07 -49.80 -27.74
C ASP A 288 -7.39 -50.17 -28.44
N ALA A 289 -8.13 -49.17 -28.91
CA ALA A 289 -9.38 -49.38 -29.65
C ALA A 289 -9.52 -48.41 -30.82
N SER A 290 -9.70 -48.95 -32.03
CA SER A 290 -9.86 -48.17 -33.24
C SER A 290 -11.11 -48.57 -34.01
N GLY A 291 -11.94 -47.59 -34.37
CA GLY A 291 -13.12 -47.78 -35.20
C GLY A 291 -13.47 -46.49 -35.93
N PRO A 292 -13.61 -46.48 -37.27
CA PRO A 292 -13.89 -45.25 -38.02
C PRO A 292 -15.13 -44.51 -37.53
N ASN A 293 -16.17 -45.22 -37.09
CA ASN A 293 -17.38 -44.61 -36.54
C ASN A 293 -17.16 -44.18 -35.09
N VAL A 294 -16.89 -45.12 -34.18
CA VAL A 294 -16.58 -44.82 -32.77
C VAL A 294 -15.51 -45.81 -32.30
N GLY A 295 -14.49 -45.34 -31.58
CA GLY A 295 -13.45 -46.22 -31.02
C GLY A 295 -14.04 -47.16 -29.97
N ILE A 296 -14.72 -46.60 -28.96
CA ILE A 296 -15.47 -47.35 -27.95
C ILE A 296 -16.89 -46.80 -27.81
N PHE A 297 -17.89 -47.62 -28.09
CA PHE A 297 -19.30 -47.33 -27.88
C PHE A 297 -19.83 -48.16 -26.71
N ALA A 298 -20.28 -47.49 -25.64
CA ALA A 298 -20.83 -48.10 -24.43
C ALA A 298 -22.23 -47.54 -24.15
N TYR A 299 -23.26 -48.39 -24.20
CA TYR A 299 -24.64 -47.96 -23.96
C TYR A 299 -25.32 -48.86 -22.93
N ASN A 300 -25.74 -48.28 -21.81
CA ASN A 300 -26.42 -49.00 -20.73
C ASN A 300 -27.87 -48.55 -20.57
N ASN A 301 -28.80 -49.41 -21.00
CA ASN A 301 -30.22 -49.23 -20.72
C ASN A 301 -30.66 -49.78 -19.34
N GLY A 302 -29.76 -50.51 -18.67
CA GLY A 302 -29.98 -51.21 -17.41
C GLY A 302 -30.03 -50.32 -16.17
N THR A 303 -29.97 -50.95 -15.00
CA THR A 303 -30.07 -50.31 -13.68
C THR A 303 -28.72 -50.04 -13.00
N GLY A 304 -27.64 -50.59 -13.55
CA GLY A 304 -26.30 -50.47 -13.00
C GLY A 304 -25.54 -49.23 -13.47
N SER A 305 -24.24 -49.27 -13.26
CA SER A 305 -23.26 -48.27 -13.68
C SER A 305 -22.67 -48.59 -15.05
N THR A 306 -22.06 -47.58 -15.68
CA THR A 306 -21.25 -47.75 -16.90
C THR A 306 -19.84 -47.28 -16.61
N ASP A 307 -18.86 -48.16 -16.78
CA ASP A 307 -17.44 -47.85 -16.59
C ASP A 307 -16.65 -48.18 -17.86
N VAL A 308 -15.98 -47.18 -18.43
CA VAL A 308 -15.08 -47.33 -19.58
C VAL A 308 -13.67 -46.96 -19.13
N THR A 309 -12.74 -47.89 -19.25
CA THR A 309 -11.31 -47.68 -18.99
C THR A 309 -10.52 -47.98 -20.26
N ALA A 310 -9.83 -46.97 -20.81
CA ALA A 310 -8.91 -47.09 -21.93
C ALA A 310 -7.49 -46.73 -21.48
N THR A 311 -6.60 -47.72 -21.44
CA THR A 311 -5.22 -47.56 -20.94
C THR A 311 -4.21 -47.19 -22.01
N GLY A 312 -4.59 -47.34 -23.28
CA GLY A 312 -3.83 -46.92 -24.46
C GLY A 312 -4.62 -45.91 -25.30
N THR A 313 -4.44 -45.96 -26.62
CA THR A 313 -5.02 -44.99 -27.55
C THR A 313 -6.39 -45.44 -28.06
N VAL A 314 -7.36 -44.52 -28.06
CA VAL A 314 -8.67 -44.71 -28.69
C VAL A 314 -8.84 -43.77 -29.87
N THR A 315 -9.14 -44.31 -31.05
CA THR A 315 -9.28 -43.50 -32.28
C THR A 315 -10.58 -43.74 -33.04
N SER A 316 -11.20 -42.66 -33.49
CA SER A 316 -12.27 -42.60 -34.48
C SER A 316 -12.06 -41.46 -35.47
N THR A 317 -12.54 -41.62 -36.70
CA THR A 317 -12.42 -40.63 -37.78
C THR A 317 -13.74 -39.94 -38.13
N ILE A 318 -14.90 -40.50 -37.74
CA ILE A 318 -16.22 -40.00 -38.13
C ILE A 318 -16.97 -39.40 -36.94
N ASN A 319 -17.17 -40.15 -35.84
CA ASN A 319 -17.87 -39.66 -34.65
C ASN A 319 -16.91 -39.62 -33.44
N SER A 320 -17.37 -40.02 -32.26
CA SER A 320 -16.58 -39.84 -31.03
C SER A 320 -15.46 -40.88 -30.90
N GLY A 321 -14.35 -40.52 -30.26
CA GLY A 321 -13.35 -41.52 -29.84
C GLY A 321 -13.96 -42.50 -28.84
N ILE A 322 -14.54 -41.96 -27.76
CA ILE A 322 -15.35 -42.70 -26.79
C ILE A 322 -16.75 -42.08 -26.74
N ASN A 323 -17.79 -42.92 -26.86
CA ASN A 323 -19.19 -42.55 -26.65
C ASN A 323 -19.79 -43.47 -25.58
N ALA A 324 -19.99 -42.92 -24.38
CA ALA A 324 -20.60 -43.61 -23.25
C ALA A 324 -21.96 -42.97 -22.93
N SER A 325 -23.00 -43.79 -22.77
CA SER A 325 -24.33 -43.29 -22.43
C SER A 325 -25.13 -44.23 -21.53
N ASN A 326 -25.76 -43.62 -20.53
CA ASN A 326 -26.73 -44.25 -19.64
C ASN A 326 -28.16 -43.79 -20.01
N SER A 327 -29.09 -44.73 -20.03
CA SER A 327 -30.53 -44.43 -20.02
C SER A 327 -31.01 -44.02 -18.62
N SER A 328 -32.28 -43.65 -18.50
CA SER A 328 -32.90 -43.17 -17.26
C SER A 328 -32.89 -44.14 -16.07
N ASN A 329 -32.68 -45.44 -16.32
CA ASN A 329 -32.68 -46.45 -15.25
C ASN A 329 -31.30 -46.63 -14.61
N ALA A 330 -30.24 -46.23 -15.32
CA ALA A 330 -28.86 -46.47 -14.89
C ALA A 330 -28.44 -45.47 -13.80
N THR A 331 -27.24 -45.66 -13.26
CA THR A 331 -26.71 -44.85 -12.15
C THR A 331 -25.52 -44.01 -12.60
N ASN A 332 -24.30 -44.45 -12.29
CA ASN A 332 -23.07 -43.70 -12.57
C ASN A 332 -22.56 -43.95 -13.99
N LEU A 333 -21.85 -42.96 -14.53
CA LEU A 333 -21.11 -43.07 -15.78
C LEU A 333 -19.67 -42.60 -15.54
N THR A 334 -18.73 -43.52 -15.68
CA THR A 334 -17.29 -43.26 -15.53
C THR A 334 -16.55 -43.50 -16.84
N VAL A 335 -15.68 -42.57 -17.24
CA VAL A 335 -14.70 -42.78 -18.31
C VAL A 335 -13.31 -42.43 -17.79
N SER A 336 -12.38 -43.38 -17.86
CA SER A 336 -10.96 -43.17 -17.61
C SER A 336 -10.19 -43.49 -18.89
N ALA A 337 -9.46 -42.51 -19.44
CA ALA A 337 -8.73 -42.68 -20.69
C ALA A 337 -7.35 -42.01 -20.66
N VAL A 338 -6.43 -42.49 -21.51
CA VAL A 338 -5.14 -41.84 -21.76
C VAL A 338 -5.28 -40.90 -22.96
N ASP A 339 -5.11 -41.42 -24.18
CA ASP A 339 -5.19 -40.64 -25.42
C ASP A 339 -6.45 -41.00 -26.20
N VAL A 340 -7.23 -39.99 -26.60
CA VAL A 340 -8.49 -40.19 -27.31
C VAL A 340 -8.60 -39.20 -28.47
N SER A 341 -8.78 -39.71 -29.68
CA SER A 341 -9.05 -38.89 -30.87
C SER A 341 -10.38 -39.30 -31.49
N GLY A 342 -11.29 -38.35 -31.72
CA GLY A 342 -12.54 -38.57 -32.44
C GLY A 342 -12.76 -37.56 -33.57
N GLY A 343 -13.48 -37.98 -34.60
CA GLY A 343 -13.91 -37.12 -35.71
C GLY A 343 -14.81 -35.98 -35.23
N THR A 344 -15.82 -36.27 -34.41
CA THR A 344 -16.66 -35.21 -33.81
C THR A 344 -16.16 -34.81 -32.43
N ASP A 345 -16.23 -35.73 -31.47
CA ASP A 345 -15.88 -35.51 -30.07
C ASP A 345 -14.72 -36.42 -29.68
N GLY A 346 -13.78 -35.97 -28.85
CA GLY A 346 -12.82 -36.91 -28.26
C GLY A 346 -13.56 -37.89 -27.34
N ILE A 347 -14.16 -37.35 -26.28
CA ILE A 347 -14.99 -38.11 -25.33
C ILE A 347 -16.39 -37.49 -25.29
N ARG A 348 -17.42 -38.31 -25.47
CA ARG A 348 -18.82 -37.96 -25.25
C ARG A 348 -19.42 -38.86 -24.16
N ALA A 349 -19.92 -38.25 -23.10
CA ALA A 349 -20.52 -38.93 -21.95
C ALA A 349 -21.90 -38.33 -21.62
N ILE A 350 -22.96 -39.15 -21.67
CA ILE A 350 -24.33 -38.70 -21.39
C ILE A 350 -24.95 -39.60 -20.32
N ASN A 351 -25.20 -39.04 -19.14
CA ASN A 351 -25.93 -39.74 -18.08
C ASN A 351 -27.36 -39.22 -17.94
N ASN A 352 -28.32 -40.02 -18.42
CA ASN A 352 -29.73 -39.82 -18.15
C ASN A 352 -30.19 -40.47 -16.84
N GLY A 353 -29.31 -41.21 -16.17
CA GLY A 353 -29.58 -41.94 -14.93
C GLY A 353 -29.57 -41.06 -13.68
N SER A 354 -29.62 -41.70 -12.51
CA SER A 354 -29.68 -41.02 -11.20
C SER A 354 -28.33 -40.77 -10.53
N GLY A 355 -27.24 -41.27 -11.11
CA GLY A 355 -25.90 -41.19 -10.54
C GLY A 355 -25.08 -40.01 -11.06
N SER A 356 -23.77 -40.10 -10.85
CA SER A 356 -22.79 -39.09 -11.23
C SER A 356 -22.18 -39.34 -12.61
N ASN A 357 -21.62 -38.29 -13.22
CA ASN A 357 -20.70 -38.38 -14.35
C ASN A 357 -19.27 -38.12 -13.85
N SER A 358 -18.32 -38.99 -14.19
CA SER A 358 -16.92 -38.82 -13.83
C SER A 358 -16.01 -39.14 -15.02
N ILE A 359 -15.32 -38.14 -15.55
CA ILE A 359 -14.39 -38.28 -16.67
C ILE A 359 -12.98 -37.97 -16.18
N THR A 360 -12.04 -38.87 -16.43
CA THR A 360 -10.61 -38.69 -16.17
C THR A 360 -9.82 -38.98 -17.44
N ALA A 361 -9.22 -37.96 -18.03
CA ALA A 361 -8.34 -38.08 -19.19
C ALA A 361 -6.92 -37.68 -18.80
N THR A 362 -6.00 -38.64 -18.77
CA THR A 362 -4.61 -38.42 -18.33
C THR A 362 -3.66 -38.06 -19.45
N GLY A 363 -4.05 -38.30 -20.71
CA GLY A 363 -3.33 -37.89 -21.91
C GLY A 363 -4.10 -36.83 -22.70
N THR A 364 -3.96 -36.85 -24.01
CA THR A 364 -4.56 -35.86 -24.92
C THR A 364 -5.91 -36.33 -25.45
N VAL A 365 -6.93 -35.48 -25.29
CA VAL A 365 -8.25 -35.70 -25.88
C VAL A 365 -8.47 -34.72 -27.03
N THR A 366 -8.80 -35.22 -28.21
CA THR A 366 -9.04 -34.40 -29.42
C THR A 366 -10.37 -34.76 -30.06
N GLY A 367 -11.25 -33.77 -30.24
CA GLY A 367 -12.42 -33.85 -31.12
C GLY A 367 -12.25 -32.92 -32.31
N THR A 368 -12.15 -33.46 -33.53
CA THR A 368 -11.69 -32.63 -34.67
C THR A 368 -12.73 -31.61 -35.15
N ILE A 369 -14.02 -31.90 -34.99
CA ILE A 369 -15.10 -31.02 -35.47
C ILE A 369 -15.79 -30.28 -34.32
N ASN A 370 -16.10 -30.95 -33.21
CA ASN A 370 -16.91 -30.40 -32.12
C ASN A 370 -16.09 -30.24 -30.83
N TYR A 371 -16.13 -31.23 -29.94
CA TYR A 371 -15.67 -31.06 -28.57
C TYR A 371 -14.48 -31.95 -28.24
N GLY A 372 -13.49 -31.45 -27.52
CA GLY A 372 -12.50 -32.34 -26.90
C GLY A 372 -13.22 -33.30 -25.96
N ILE A 373 -13.89 -32.74 -24.94
CA ILE A 373 -14.68 -33.50 -23.97
C ILE A 373 -16.09 -32.89 -23.89
N ASN A 374 -17.13 -33.72 -24.02
CA ASN A 374 -18.54 -33.32 -23.91
C ASN A 374 -19.25 -34.20 -22.88
N VAL A 375 -19.68 -33.62 -21.77
CA VAL A 375 -20.33 -34.32 -20.65
C VAL A 375 -21.68 -33.71 -20.33
N PHE A 376 -22.72 -34.55 -20.30
CA PHE A 376 -24.08 -34.14 -20.02
C PHE A 376 -24.69 -34.96 -18.87
N GLY A 377 -25.05 -34.29 -17.78
CA GLY A 377 -25.87 -34.82 -16.71
C GLY A 377 -27.31 -34.32 -16.85
N ASN A 378 -28.25 -35.20 -17.14
CA ASN A 378 -29.67 -34.84 -17.27
C ASN A 378 -30.33 -34.61 -15.90
N SER A 379 -31.61 -34.25 -15.87
CA SER A 379 -32.31 -33.77 -14.67
C SER A 379 -32.34 -34.70 -13.45
N THR A 380 -32.09 -36.00 -13.63
CA THR A 380 -32.00 -36.97 -12.54
C THR A 380 -30.58 -37.20 -12.05
N ALA A 381 -29.57 -36.76 -12.78
CA ALA A 381 -28.17 -36.94 -12.43
C ALA A 381 -27.79 -36.10 -11.20
N THR A 382 -26.63 -36.40 -10.62
CA THR A 382 -26.11 -35.69 -9.45
C THR A 382 -24.87 -34.86 -9.81
N ASN A 383 -23.68 -35.34 -9.46
CA ASN A 383 -22.44 -34.61 -9.67
C ASN A 383 -21.90 -34.84 -11.09
N LEU A 384 -21.23 -33.83 -11.63
CA LEU A 384 -20.50 -33.90 -12.89
C LEU A 384 -19.04 -33.52 -12.62
N THR A 385 -18.09 -34.42 -12.87
CA THR A 385 -16.67 -34.16 -12.70
C THR A 385 -15.88 -34.48 -13.98
N VAL A 386 -15.03 -33.55 -14.40
CA VAL A 386 -14.07 -33.72 -15.49
C VAL A 386 -12.68 -33.39 -14.98
N SER A 387 -11.75 -34.33 -15.10
CA SER A 387 -10.32 -34.12 -14.87
C SER A 387 -9.59 -34.42 -16.18
N ALA A 388 -8.93 -33.43 -16.77
CA ALA A 388 -8.25 -33.55 -18.05
C ALA A 388 -6.79 -33.06 -17.96
N ALA A 389 -5.87 -33.77 -18.60
CA ALA A 389 -4.53 -33.26 -18.89
C ALA A 389 -4.61 -32.27 -20.05
N ASN A 390 -4.85 -32.74 -21.28
CA ASN A 390 -5.06 -31.86 -22.44
C ASN A 390 -6.39 -32.17 -23.13
N ALA A 391 -7.09 -31.12 -23.59
CA ALA A 391 -8.32 -31.27 -24.35
C ALA A 391 -8.40 -30.25 -25.49
N SER A 392 -8.61 -30.72 -26.73
CA SER A 392 -8.76 -29.85 -27.89
C SER A 392 -10.02 -30.20 -28.67
N GLY A 393 -10.83 -29.19 -29.01
CA GLY A 393 -12.02 -29.34 -29.84
C GLY A 393 -12.08 -28.31 -30.97
N GLY A 394 -12.65 -28.72 -32.11
CA GLY A 394 -12.93 -27.84 -33.25
C GLY A 394 -13.96 -26.73 -32.98
N THR A 395 -14.74 -26.88 -31.91
CA THR A 395 -15.67 -25.86 -31.40
C THR A 395 -15.31 -25.47 -29.98
N ASN A 396 -15.43 -26.40 -29.03
CA ASN A 396 -15.06 -26.18 -27.63
C ASN A 396 -14.03 -27.20 -27.12
N GLY A 397 -13.11 -26.80 -26.25
CA GLY A 397 -12.18 -27.74 -25.61
C GLY A 397 -12.90 -28.71 -24.67
N ILE A 398 -13.57 -28.18 -23.65
CA ILE A 398 -14.36 -28.93 -22.68
C ILE A 398 -15.76 -28.32 -22.56
N VAL A 399 -16.79 -29.16 -22.59
CA VAL A 399 -18.19 -28.79 -22.34
C VAL A 399 -18.76 -29.68 -21.24
N THR A 400 -19.31 -29.05 -20.21
CA THR A 400 -20.05 -29.73 -19.16
C THR A 400 -21.40 -29.07 -18.95
N TYR A 401 -22.46 -29.86 -18.98
CA TYR A 401 -23.82 -29.37 -18.74
C TYR A 401 -24.51 -30.25 -17.70
N ASN A 402 -24.90 -29.66 -16.57
CA ASN A 402 -25.53 -30.35 -15.46
C ASN A 402 -26.93 -29.80 -15.20
N SER A 403 -27.95 -30.52 -15.70
CA SER A 403 -29.34 -30.32 -15.31
C SER A 403 -29.71 -31.01 -14.00
N GLY A 404 -28.77 -31.73 -13.39
CA GLY A 404 -28.99 -32.55 -12.20
C GLY A 404 -29.11 -31.75 -10.90
N THR A 405 -28.84 -32.42 -9.79
CA THR A 405 -28.96 -31.86 -8.42
C THR A 405 -27.65 -31.66 -7.70
N GLY A 406 -26.54 -32.13 -8.28
CA GLY A 406 -25.21 -32.08 -7.66
C GLY A 406 -24.37 -30.90 -8.14
N SER A 407 -23.08 -30.94 -7.82
CA SER A 407 -22.12 -29.91 -8.24
C SER A 407 -21.42 -30.29 -9.55
N THR A 408 -20.88 -29.28 -10.23
CA THR A 408 -20.07 -29.44 -11.43
C THR A 408 -18.64 -29.03 -11.13
N ARG A 409 -17.67 -29.88 -11.46
CA ARG A 409 -16.24 -29.61 -11.29
C ARG A 409 -15.44 -29.96 -12.53
N VAL A 410 -14.75 -28.97 -13.08
CA VAL A 410 -13.79 -29.13 -14.18
C VAL A 410 -12.39 -28.84 -13.66
N THR A 411 -11.46 -29.76 -13.88
CA THR A 411 -10.04 -29.60 -13.57
C THR A 411 -9.23 -29.90 -14.82
N ALA A 412 -8.53 -28.90 -15.35
CA ALA A 412 -7.66 -29.03 -16.50
C ALA A 412 -6.21 -28.69 -16.10
N THR A 413 -5.33 -29.69 -16.09
CA THR A 413 -3.95 -29.54 -15.60
C THR A 413 -2.94 -29.17 -16.70
N GLY A 414 -3.32 -29.34 -17.97
CA GLY A 414 -2.56 -28.92 -19.14
C GLY A 414 -3.42 -28.02 -20.04
N THR A 415 -3.16 -28.05 -21.35
CA THR A 415 -3.77 -27.12 -22.29
C THR A 415 -5.18 -27.53 -22.70
N VAL A 416 -6.11 -26.59 -22.63
CA VAL A 416 -7.47 -26.71 -23.19
C VAL A 416 -7.67 -25.74 -24.34
N ALA A 417 -8.08 -26.23 -25.49
CA ALA A 417 -8.27 -25.41 -26.68
C ALA A 417 -9.62 -25.66 -27.37
N GLY A 418 -10.45 -24.62 -27.48
CA GLY A 418 -11.61 -24.60 -28.37
C GLY A 418 -11.36 -23.62 -29.50
N THR A 419 -11.37 -24.08 -30.75
CA THR A 419 -10.85 -23.25 -31.86
C THR A 419 -11.81 -22.18 -32.36
N THR A 420 -13.13 -22.41 -32.30
CA THR A 420 -14.13 -21.45 -32.83
C THR A 420 -15.04 -20.85 -31.77
N SER A 421 -15.10 -21.42 -30.56
CA SER A 421 -15.98 -20.95 -29.49
C SER A 421 -15.29 -21.01 -28.12
N TYR A 422 -15.65 -21.92 -27.21
CA TYR A 422 -15.16 -21.87 -25.83
C TYR A 422 -13.94 -22.73 -25.57
N GLY A 423 -12.95 -22.25 -24.82
CA GLY A 423 -11.93 -23.14 -24.26
C GLY A 423 -12.60 -24.15 -23.31
N ILE A 424 -13.25 -23.63 -22.27
CA ILE A 424 -14.08 -24.38 -21.33
C ILE A 424 -15.46 -23.70 -21.25
N SER A 425 -16.54 -24.46 -21.38
CA SER A 425 -17.91 -24.00 -21.07
C SER A 425 -18.53 -24.97 -20.07
N ALA A 426 -18.76 -24.48 -18.85
CA ALA A 426 -19.37 -25.22 -17.76
C ALA A 426 -20.71 -24.59 -17.38
N TRP A 427 -21.76 -25.41 -17.35
CA TRP A 427 -23.13 -24.96 -17.19
C TRP A 427 -23.88 -25.78 -16.15
N ASN A 428 -24.52 -25.08 -15.20
CA ASN A 428 -25.45 -25.63 -14.22
C ASN A 428 -26.85 -25.04 -14.45
N ASP A 429 -27.87 -25.90 -14.55
CA ASP A 429 -29.27 -25.45 -14.49
C ASP A 429 -29.72 -25.18 -13.04
N SER A 430 -30.95 -24.69 -12.88
CA SER A 430 -31.50 -24.19 -11.62
C SER A 430 -31.57 -25.18 -10.46
N THR A 431 -31.46 -26.48 -10.71
CA THR A 431 -31.47 -27.51 -9.66
C THR A 431 -30.07 -27.92 -9.20
N ALA A 432 -29.03 -27.55 -9.94
CA ALA A 432 -27.65 -27.88 -9.59
C ALA A 432 -27.13 -27.00 -8.44
N THR A 433 -25.96 -27.35 -7.93
CA THR A 433 -25.32 -26.64 -6.82
C THR A 433 -24.07 -25.87 -7.27
N ASP A 434 -22.92 -26.08 -6.62
CA ASP A 434 -21.68 -25.38 -6.93
C ASP A 434 -21.19 -25.68 -8.36
N LEU A 435 -20.48 -24.71 -8.94
CA LEU A 435 -19.77 -24.86 -10.20
C LEU A 435 -18.33 -24.40 -10.01
N THR A 436 -17.36 -25.31 -10.19
CA THR A 436 -15.94 -24.99 -10.06
C THR A 436 -15.17 -25.33 -11.34
N VAL A 437 -14.40 -24.38 -11.84
CA VAL A 437 -13.41 -24.58 -12.92
C VAL A 437 -12.02 -24.25 -12.39
N SER A 438 -11.09 -25.21 -12.47
CA SER A 438 -9.67 -24.98 -12.21
C SER A 438 -8.88 -25.37 -13.44
N ALA A 439 -8.17 -24.43 -14.05
CA ALA A 439 -7.49 -24.65 -15.32
C ALA A 439 -6.08 -24.04 -15.36
N ALA A 440 -5.18 -24.69 -16.11
CA ALA A 440 -3.89 -24.12 -16.50
C ALA A 440 -4.07 -23.24 -17.75
N ASP A 441 -3.53 -23.65 -18.91
CA ASP A 441 -3.64 -22.88 -20.15
C ASP A 441 -4.97 -23.16 -20.86
N VAL A 442 -5.72 -22.11 -21.18
CA VAL A 442 -7.01 -22.20 -21.88
C VAL A 442 -7.07 -21.20 -23.04
N SER A 443 -7.32 -21.69 -24.24
CA SER A 443 -7.57 -20.85 -25.41
C SER A 443 -8.97 -21.08 -25.98
N GLY A 444 -9.77 -20.03 -26.10
CA GLY A 444 -11.07 -20.06 -26.77
C GLY A 444 -11.08 -19.20 -28.04
N GLY A 445 -11.79 -19.63 -29.07
CA GLY A 445 -12.06 -18.81 -30.25
C GLY A 445 -12.99 -17.62 -29.97
N TYR A 446 -13.83 -17.72 -28.94
CA TYR A 446 -14.78 -16.68 -28.51
C TYR A 446 -14.58 -16.32 -27.03
N ILE A 447 -14.69 -17.29 -26.11
CA ILE A 447 -14.48 -17.10 -24.66
C ILE A 447 -13.50 -18.16 -24.15
N GLY A 448 -12.56 -17.78 -23.29
CA GLY A 448 -11.59 -18.71 -22.72
C GLY A 448 -12.28 -19.70 -21.79
N ILE A 449 -12.82 -19.19 -20.68
CA ILE A 449 -13.59 -19.96 -19.69
C ILE A 449 -14.95 -19.30 -19.49
N GLU A 450 -16.02 -20.06 -19.69
CA GLU A 450 -17.38 -19.71 -19.32
C GLU A 450 -17.83 -20.62 -18.17
N ALA A 451 -18.21 -20.00 -17.06
CA ALA A 451 -18.78 -20.67 -15.89
C ALA A 451 -20.16 -20.07 -15.59
N TYR A 452 -21.20 -20.78 -16.00
CA TYR A 452 -22.58 -20.32 -15.93
C TYR A 452 -23.37 -21.17 -14.92
N ASN A 453 -23.85 -20.56 -13.84
CA ASN A 453 -24.58 -21.23 -12.78
C ASN A 453 -25.95 -20.58 -12.52
N ASN A 454 -27.00 -21.22 -13.02
CA ASN A 454 -28.38 -20.92 -12.61
C ASN A 454 -28.75 -21.63 -11.29
N GLY A 455 -27.91 -22.53 -10.78
CA GLY A 455 -28.15 -23.34 -9.58
C GLY A 455 -28.01 -22.53 -8.29
N THR A 456 -28.02 -23.26 -7.16
CA THR A 456 -27.69 -22.71 -5.83
C THR A 456 -26.21 -22.92 -5.53
N GLY A 457 -25.56 -22.17 -4.63
CA GLY A 457 -24.13 -22.39 -4.33
C GLY A 457 -23.17 -21.65 -5.26
N THR A 458 -21.91 -21.58 -4.83
CA THR A 458 -20.92 -20.64 -5.36
C THR A 458 -20.41 -21.06 -6.73
N THR A 459 -20.15 -20.07 -7.58
CA THR A 459 -19.48 -20.26 -8.88
C THR A 459 -18.02 -19.82 -8.77
N SER A 460 -17.07 -20.73 -8.97
CA SER A 460 -15.64 -20.45 -8.79
C SER A 460 -14.81 -20.78 -10.01
N VAL A 461 -13.93 -19.86 -10.41
CA VAL A 461 -12.94 -20.06 -11.48
C VAL A 461 -11.55 -19.76 -10.94
N THR A 462 -10.63 -20.71 -11.06
CA THR A 462 -9.22 -20.55 -10.68
C THR A 462 -8.33 -20.84 -11.89
N THR A 463 -7.43 -19.92 -12.23
CA THR A 463 -6.50 -20.08 -13.33
C THR A 463 -5.05 -20.07 -12.85
N THR A 464 -4.24 -20.97 -13.40
CA THR A 464 -2.81 -21.13 -13.07
C THR A 464 -1.91 -21.02 -14.30
N GLY A 465 -2.49 -20.65 -15.44
CA GLY A 465 -1.83 -20.52 -16.74
C GLY A 465 -2.50 -19.43 -17.58
N ALA A 466 -2.14 -19.35 -18.86
CA ALA A 466 -2.67 -18.33 -19.74
C ALA A 466 -4.12 -18.66 -20.18
N VAL A 467 -5.04 -17.72 -20.00
CA VAL A 467 -6.41 -17.78 -20.51
C VAL A 467 -6.61 -16.69 -21.55
N SER A 468 -6.88 -17.07 -22.80
CA SER A 468 -7.04 -16.12 -23.90
C SER A 468 -8.22 -16.45 -24.80
N ALA A 469 -9.00 -15.44 -25.17
CA ALA A 469 -9.99 -15.55 -26.24
C ALA A 469 -10.33 -14.20 -26.87
N VAL A 470 -11.14 -14.19 -27.92
CA VAL A 470 -11.46 -12.96 -28.67
C VAL A 470 -12.36 -12.00 -27.88
N ASN A 471 -13.41 -12.51 -27.20
CA ASN A 471 -14.39 -11.72 -26.47
C ASN A 471 -14.04 -11.61 -24.98
N ALA A 472 -13.98 -12.73 -24.25
CA ALA A 472 -13.62 -12.71 -22.84
C ALA A 472 -12.61 -13.79 -22.47
N GLY A 473 -11.62 -13.44 -21.65
CA GLY A 473 -10.74 -14.44 -21.05
C GLY A 473 -11.54 -15.34 -20.12
N ILE A 474 -12.16 -14.75 -19.10
CA ILE A 474 -13.03 -15.42 -18.14
C ILE A 474 -14.40 -14.74 -18.14
N LEU A 475 -15.45 -15.55 -18.17
CA LEU A 475 -16.84 -15.13 -18.00
C LEU A 475 -17.50 -15.97 -16.93
N VAL A 476 -17.94 -15.33 -15.85
CA VAL A 476 -18.66 -15.97 -14.74
C VAL A 476 -20.04 -15.36 -14.61
N TYR A 477 -21.06 -16.21 -14.60
CA TYR A 477 -22.44 -15.82 -14.33
C TYR A 477 -23.01 -16.68 -13.21
N SER A 478 -23.41 -16.06 -12.10
CA SER A 478 -23.87 -16.72 -10.88
C SER A 478 -25.21 -16.13 -10.42
N GLN A 479 -26.32 -16.71 -10.89
CA GLN A 479 -27.64 -16.08 -10.75
C GLN A 479 -28.16 -16.05 -9.31
N ASN A 480 -28.00 -17.14 -8.57
CA ASN A 480 -28.64 -17.31 -7.24
C ASN A 480 -27.63 -17.39 -6.09
N ASP A 481 -26.34 -17.15 -6.35
CA ASP A 481 -25.30 -17.15 -5.32
C ASP A 481 -24.07 -16.32 -5.71
N THR A 482 -23.09 -16.27 -4.81
CA THR A 482 -21.83 -15.54 -5.01
C THR A 482 -20.91 -16.17 -6.06
N PHE A 483 -20.02 -15.37 -6.62
CA PHE A 483 -18.91 -15.84 -7.47
C PHE A 483 -17.54 -15.63 -6.81
N ALA A 484 -16.54 -16.39 -7.27
CA ALA A 484 -15.14 -16.19 -6.92
C ALA A 484 -14.23 -16.46 -8.14
N VAL A 485 -13.47 -15.45 -8.56
CA VAL A 485 -12.48 -15.57 -9.63
C VAL A 485 -11.10 -15.39 -9.03
N SER A 486 -10.19 -16.34 -9.25
CA SER A 486 -8.79 -16.27 -8.79
C SER A 486 -7.85 -16.46 -9.97
N VAL A 487 -7.01 -15.46 -10.22
CA VAL A 487 -5.91 -15.54 -11.20
C VAL A 487 -4.61 -15.73 -10.43
N ASP A 488 -4.23 -16.99 -10.20
CA ASP A 488 -3.10 -17.34 -9.34
C ASP A 488 -1.75 -17.08 -10.03
N SER A 489 -1.71 -17.21 -11.36
CA SER A 489 -0.55 -16.91 -12.21
C SER A 489 -0.94 -16.92 -13.69
N GLY A 490 0.00 -16.54 -14.57
CA GLY A 490 -0.26 -16.48 -16.01
C GLY A 490 -0.95 -15.19 -16.41
N SER A 491 -1.58 -15.19 -17.59
CA SER A 491 -2.26 -14.02 -18.13
C SER A 491 -3.71 -14.34 -18.48
N VAL A 492 -4.65 -13.52 -18.06
CA VAL A 492 -6.04 -13.53 -18.56
C VAL A 492 -6.20 -12.38 -19.53
N ALA A 493 -6.54 -12.66 -20.79
CA ALA A 493 -6.60 -11.63 -21.82
C ALA A 493 -7.77 -11.85 -22.78
N ALA A 494 -8.35 -10.74 -23.21
CA ALA A 494 -9.12 -10.72 -24.44
C ALA A 494 -8.20 -10.25 -25.58
N VAL A 495 -7.96 -11.10 -26.59
CA VAL A 495 -6.97 -10.83 -27.66
C VAL A 495 -7.53 -9.99 -28.82
N GLY A 496 -8.85 -9.73 -28.80
CA GLY A 496 -9.53 -8.85 -29.76
C GLY A 496 -9.65 -9.40 -31.18
N GLY A 497 -10.75 -9.03 -31.84
CA GLY A 497 -11.09 -9.41 -33.20
C GLY A 497 -11.58 -8.23 -34.04
N GLY A 498 -10.82 -7.13 -34.11
CA GLY A 498 -11.11 -6.00 -35.02
C GLY A 498 -12.50 -5.36 -34.85
N ASN A 499 -12.61 -4.41 -33.90
CA ASN A 499 -13.79 -3.59 -33.52
C ASN A 499 -14.72 -4.12 -32.41
N ASP A 500 -14.31 -5.09 -31.60
CA ASP A 500 -15.12 -5.50 -30.45
C ASP A 500 -14.90 -4.56 -29.26
N ALA A 501 -15.61 -3.43 -29.23
CA ALA A 501 -15.70 -2.49 -28.10
C ALA A 501 -16.24 -3.12 -26.78
N TYR A 502 -16.38 -4.44 -26.77
CA TYR A 502 -17.00 -5.25 -25.74
C TYR A 502 -16.05 -6.30 -25.17
N ALA A 503 -14.85 -6.46 -25.73
CA ALA A 503 -13.91 -7.45 -25.23
C ALA A 503 -13.52 -7.13 -23.76
N ARG A 504 -13.23 -8.13 -22.93
CA ARG A 504 -12.86 -7.92 -21.51
C ARG A 504 -12.06 -9.09 -20.97
N ALA A 505 -11.03 -8.83 -20.17
CA ALA A 505 -10.24 -9.94 -19.65
C ALA A 505 -11.08 -10.81 -18.70
N ILE A 506 -11.76 -10.17 -17.74
CA ILE A 506 -12.65 -10.82 -16.79
C ILE A 506 -14.03 -10.14 -16.85
N GLN A 507 -15.08 -10.94 -17.00
CA GLN A 507 -16.43 -10.51 -16.65
C GLN A 507 -17.04 -11.41 -15.59
N THR A 508 -17.70 -10.76 -14.64
CA THR A 508 -18.56 -11.38 -13.64
C THR A 508 -19.97 -10.82 -13.72
N SER A 509 -20.94 -11.56 -13.19
CA SER A 509 -22.30 -11.10 -12.96
C SER A 509 -22.94 -12.02 -11.94
N GLY A 510 -23.44 -11.45 -10.84
CA GLY A 510 -24.19 -12.19 -9.84
C GLY A 510 -24.87 -11.27 -8.84
N ALA A 511 -26.18 -11.46 -8.64
CA ALA A 511 -26.98 -10.58 -7.79
C ALA A 511 -26.60 -10.58 -6.28
N LYS A 512 -25.69 -11.46 -5.85
CA LYS A 512 -25.13 -11.47 -4.49
C LYS A 512 -23.67 -10.99 -4.44
N GLY A 513 -23.12 -10.55 -5.56
CA GLY A 513 -21.73 -10.16 -5.69
C GLY A 513 -20.74 -11.32 -5.56
N GLY A 514 -19.48 -10.97 -5.32
CA GLY A 514 -18.40 -11.95 -5.35
C GLY A 514 -17.01 -11.36 -5.16
N THR A 515 -16.01 -12.14 -5.54
CA THR A 515 -14.59 -11.76 -5.39
C THR A 515 -13.83 -11.96 -6.69
N ILE A 516 -12.89 -11.06 -6.96
CA ILE A 516 -11.90 -11.18 -8.03
C ILE A 516 -10.52 -10.95 -7.40
N ASP A 517 -9.76 -12.02 -7.24
CA ASP A 517 -8.41 -12.00 -6.67
C ASP A 517 -7.36 -12.19 -7.77
N ILE A 518 -6.45 -11.23 -7.90
CA ILE A 518 -5.36 -11.26 -8.89
C ILE A 518 -4.03 -11.33 -8.13
N ALA A 519 -3.34 -12.47 -8.23
CA ALA A 519 -2.12 -12.72 -7.49
C ALA A 519 -0.91 -11.95 -8.05
N ALA A 520 0.13 -11.81 -7.23
CA ALA A 520 1.38 -11.19 -7.66
C ALA A 520 2.02 -11.96 -8.83
N GLY A 521 2.36 -11.26 -9.91
CA GLY A 521 2.93 -11.84 -11.13
C GLY A 521 1.89 -12.46 -12.09
N ALA A 522 0.60 -12.40 -11.75
CA ALA A 522 -0.47 -12.58 -12.72
C ALA A 522 -0.68 -11.30 -13.54
N VAL A 523 -1.21 -11.45 -14.75
CA VAL A 523 -1.54 -10.35 -15.66
C VAL A 523 -3.00 -10.43 -16.07
N VAL A 524 -3.74 -9.33 -15.98
CA VAL A 524 -5.08 -9.18 -16.55
C VAL A 524 -5.02 -8.10 -17.64
N ASP A 525 -5.09 -8.52 -18.89
CA ASP A 525 -4.87 -7.65 -20.05
C ASP A 525 -6.17 -7.39 -20.83
N GLY A 526 -6.75 -6.22 -20.57
CA GLY A 526 -7.90 -5.65 -21.24
C GLY A 526 -7.54 -4.69 -22.39
N SER A 527 -6.28 -4.60 -22.81
CA SER A 527 -5.82 -3.58 -23.77
C SER A 527 -6.47 -3.65 -25.16
N ALA A 528 -7.12 -4.77 -25.51
CA ALA A 528 -7.84 -4.91 -26.77
C ALA A 528 -9.12 -4.05 -26.85
N SER A 529 -9.80 -3.81 -25.72
CA SER A 529 -11.02 -3.00 -25.62
C SER A 529 -10.86 -1.76 -24.75
N GLY A 530 -9.86 -1.75 -23.87
CA GLY A 530 -9.75 -0.82 -22.76
C GLY A 530 -10.40 -1.32 -21.47
N ILE A 531 -11.04 -2.50 -21.43
CA ILE A 531 -11.73 -3.02 -20.23
C ILE A 531 -11.01 -4.26 -19.73
N ALA A 532 -10.43 -4.19 -18.53
CA ALA A 532 -9.82 -5.33 -17.87
C ALA A 532 -10.86 -6.14 -17.09
N ILE A 533 -11.64 -5.46 -16.25
CA ILE A 533 -12.60 -6.07 -15.34
C ILE A 533 -13.95 -5.41 -15.57
N ARG A 534 -14.98 -6.26 -15.69
CA ARG A 534 -16.36 -5.82 -15.73
C ARG A 534 -17.20 -6.68 -14.82
N ASP A 535 -17.86 -6.09 -13.84
CA ASP A 535 -18.99 -6.73 -13.16
C ASP A 535 -20.31 -6.15 -13.69
N GLY A 536 -21.35 -6.98 -13.74
CA GLY A 536 -22.67 -6.61 -14.29
C GLY A 536 -23.08 -7.36 -15.57
N ASP A 537 -24.23 -6.96 -16.13
CA ASP A 537 -25.06 -7.73 -17.07
C ASP A 537 -24.36 -8.62 -18.13
N TYR A 538 -24.82 -9.87 -18.19
CA TYR A 538 -24.51 -10.83 -19.24
C TYR A 538 -25.35 -10.54 -20.50
N ALA A 539 -24.75 -9.96 -21.55
CA ALA A 539 -25.42 -9.75 -22.83
C ALA A 539 -25.77 -11.11 -23.49
N THR A 540 -27.03 -11.51 -23.46
CA THR A 540 -27.50 -12.80 -24.03
C THR A 540 -27.65 -12.79 -25.57
N GLY A 541 -27.21 -11.74 -26.26
CA GLY A 541 -27.26 -11.67 -27.72
C GLY A 541 -26.60 -10.43 -28.33
N LEU A 542 -26.39 -10.46 -29.65
CA LEU A 542 -25.79 -9.40 -30.50
C LEU A 542 -26.64 -8.11 -30.60
N GLY A 543 -27.41 -7.78 -29.57
CA GLY A 543 -28.34 -6.65 -29.56
C GLY A 543 -28.61 -6.05 -28.18
N ASP A 544 -28.14 -6.67 -27.09
CA ASP A 544 -27.92 -5.92 -25.86
C ASP A 544 -26.70 -5.06 -26.11
N VAL A 545 -26.94 -3.76 -26.25
CA VAL A 545 -25.85 -2.81 -26.14
C VAL A 545 -25.38 -2.98 -24.70
N LEU A 546 -24.16 -3.47 -24.52
CA LEU A 546 -23.39 -3.23 -23.31
C LEU A 546 -23.17 -1.71 -23.25
N ASP A 547 -24.25 -0.96 -22.98
CA ASP A 547 -24.33 0.50 -23.02
C ASP A 547 -23.75 1.15 -21.76
N GLY A 548 -23.17 0.31 -20.90
CA GLY A 548 -22.69 0.72 -19.58
C GLY A 548 -23.84 0.98 -18.63
N THR A 549 -25.00 0.34 -18.82
CA THR A 549 -26.03 0.25 -17.79
C THR A 549 -26.18 -1.20 -17.34
N ASP A 550 -25.92 -1.43 -16.07
CA ASP A 550 -26.12 -2.69 -15.39
C ASP A 550 -27.54 -2.74 -14.83
N LEU A 551 -28.29 -3.79 -15.14
CA LEU A 551 -29.59 -4.06 -14.53
C LEU A 551 -29.46 -5.06 -13.38
N THR A 552 -28.37 -5.84 -13.31
CA THR A 552 -28.13 -6.89 -12.33
C THR A 552 -26.65 -7.01 -11.90
N GLY A 553 -26.34 -6.43 -10.73
CA GLY A 553 -25.05 -6.54 -10.04
C GLY A 553 -25.26 -6.58 -8.53
N GLY A 554 -24.25 -7.04 -7.79
CA GLY A 554 -24.21 -6.94 -6.34
C GLY A 554 -22.75 -6.90 -5.87
N ASP A 555 -22.53 -6.52 -4.62
CA ASP A 555 -21.21 -6.13 -4.08
C ASP A 555 -20.03 -7.04 -4.51
N VAL A 556 -19.18 -6.54 -5.43
CA VAL A 556 -17.93 -7.18 -5.85
C VAL A 556 -16.74 -6.62 -5.08
N VAL A 557 -15.86 -7.51 -4.64
CA VAL A 557 -14.57 -7.15 -4.07
C VAL A 557 -13.46 -7.57 -5.03
N VAL A 558 -12.80 -6.58 -5.63
CA VAL A 558 -11.61 -6.79 -6.45
C VAL A 558 -10.37 -6.56 -5.60
N THR A 559 -9.44 -7.50 -5.58
CA THR A 559 -8.14 -7.35 -4.92
C THR A 559 -7.03 -7.72 -5.88
N THR A 560 -6.14 -6.77 -6.18
CA THR A 560 -5.01 -7.03 -7.07
C THR A 560 -3.65 -6.80 -6.40
N TYR A 561 -2.76 -7.77 -6.64
CA TYR A 561 -1.31 -7.70 -6.42
C TYR A 561 -0.53 -7.86 -7.73
N GLY A 562 -1.24 -8.08 -8.85
CA GLY A 562 -0.68 -8.33 -10.18
C GLY A 562 -0.89 -7.16 -11.14
N ASP A 563 -0.46 -7.34 -12.39
CA ASP A 563 -0.51 -6.28 -13.39
C ASP A 563 -1.88 -6.29 -14.08
N VAL A 564 -2.56 -5.15 -14.12
CA VAL A 564 -3.88 -5.00 -14.74
C VAL A 564 -3.83 -3.84 -15.72
N LYS A 565 -4.28 -4.11 -16.95
CA LYS A 565 -4.28 -3.12 -18.02
C LYS A 565 -5.65 -2.96 -18.63
N GLY A 566 -6.19 -1.75 -18.57
CA GLY A 566 -7.58 -1.41 -18.89
C GLY A 566 -8.42 -1.19 -17.64
N ASP A 567 -9.59 -0.62 -17.86
CA ASP A 567 -10.49 -0.12 -16.82
C ASP A 567 -11.14 -1.26 -16.03
N ALA A 568 -11.46 -0.96 -14.78
CA ALA A 568 -12.36 -1.75 -13.94
C ALA A 568 -13.70 -1.02 -13.83
N ILE A 569 -14.78 -1.68 -14.27
CA ILE A 569 -16.16 -1.18 -14.19
C ILE A 569 -16.93 -2.17 -13.32
N LEU A 570 -17.31 -1.79 -12.11
CA LEU A 570 -17.86 -2.73 -11.13
C LEU A 570 -19.40 -2.78 -11.15
N GLY A 571 -20.06 -1.81 -11.79
CA GLY A 571 -21.51 -1.85 -11.98
C GLY A 571 -22.25 -1.67 -10.66
N LYS A 572 -23.47 -2.20 -10.54
CA LYS A 572 -24.28 -1.95 -9.33
C LYS A 572 -23.77 -2.71 -8.12
N GLY A 573 -23.66 -2.02 -7.00
CA GLY A 573 -23.39 -2.64 -5.71
C GLY A 573 -22.74 -1.64 -4.79
N ASN A 574 -22.45 -2.04 -3.55
CA ASN A 574 -21.44 -1.33 -2.78
C ASN A 574 -20.11 -2.03 -3.04
N ASP A 575 -19.44 -1.64 -4.11
CA ASP A 575 -18.28 -2.35 -4.61
C ASP A 575 -17.00 -1.90 -3.91
N THR A 576 -16.00 -2.77 -3.93
CA THR A 576 -14.71 -2.48 -3.32
C THR A 576 -13.56 -2.85 -4.23
N PHE A 577 -12.73 -1.87 -4.57
CA PHE A 577 -11.49 -2.07 -5.30
C PHE A 577 -10.28 -1.89 -4.39
N ASN A 578 -9.51 -2.95 -4.17
CA ASN A 578 -8.28 -2.97 -3.38
C ASN A 578 -7.06 -3.07 -4.29
N LEU A 579 -6.36 -1.94 -4.48
CA LEU A 579 -5.04 -1.91 -5.10
C LEU A 579 -3.96 -2.07 -4.02
N ALA A 580 -3.41 -3.28 -3.92
CA ALA A 580 -2.45 -3.68 -2.88
C ALA A 580 -1.04 -3.96 -3.41
N GLY A 581 -0.90 -4.17 -4.72
CA GLY A 581 0.37 -4.37 -5.42
C GLY A 581 0.19 -4.50 -6.93
N GLY A 582 1.30 -4.63 -7.66
CA GLY A 582 1.28 -4.70 -9.12
C GLY A 582 1.19 -3.33 -9.80
N ASP A 583 0.98 -3.34 -11.11
CA ASP A 583 0.82 -2.15 -11.96
C ASP A 583 -0.63 -2.06 -12.49
N PHE A 584 -1.37 -1.00 -12.15
CA PHE A 584 -2.74 -0.77 -12.63
C PHE A 584 -2.80 0.43 -13.61
N ASP A 585 -2.96 0.10 -14.89
CA ASP A 585 -3.03 1.04 -16.02
C ASP A 585 -4.47 1.08 -16.59
N GLY A 586 -5.36 1.81 -15.92
CA GLY A 586 -6.77 1.99 -16.29
C GLY A 586 -7.54 2.81 -15.25
N ASP A 587 -8.77 3.21 -15.59
CA ASP A 587 -9.70 3.86 -14.67
C ASP A 587 -10.45 2.86 -13.80
N ILE A 588 -10.80 3.26 -12.58
CA ILE A 588 -11.62 2.49 -11.64
C ILE A 588 -12.95 3.21 -11.49
N TYR A 589 -13.99 2.61 -12.04
CA TYR A 589 -15.37 3.04 -11.84
C TYR A 589 -15.96 2.19 -10.73
N GLY A 590 -16.36 2.83 -9.62
CA GLY A 590 -17.11 2.19 -8.54
C GLY A 590 -18.39 1.58 -9.08
N ASP A 591 -19.03 2.30 -10.00
CA ASP A 591 -20.26 1.87 -10.64
C ASP A 591 -20.13 1.75 -12.17
N ASP A 592 -21.25 1.83 -12.88
CA ASP A 592 -21.28 2.06 -14.31
C ASP A 592 -20.59 3.39 -14.72
N THR A 593 -20.06 3.45 -15.95
CA THR A 593 -19.38 4.67 -16.46
C THR A 593 -20.29 5.91 -16.58
N LEU A 594 -21.61 5.75 -16.45
CA LEU A 594 -22.60 6.82 -16.48
C LEU A 594 -23.41 6.78 -15.18
N ALA A 595 -23.24 7.82 -14.36
CA ALA A 595 -23.92 7.90 -13.08
C ALA A 595 -25.45 7.77 -13.20
N SER A 596 -26.05 7.00 -12.29
CA SER A 596 -27.47 6.68 -12.21
C SER A 596 -27.96 6.70 -10.76
N VAL A 597 -29.27 6.88 -10.55
CA VAL A 597 -29.84 6.93 -9.20
C VAL A 597 -29.81 5.58 -8.46
N ASN A 598 -29.33 4.52 -9.11
CA ASN A 598 -29.23 3.18 -8.55
C ASN A 598 -27.78 2.78 -8.26
N ASP A 599 -26.84 3.70 -8.49
CA ASP A 599 -25.45 3.54 -8.09
C ASP A 599 -25.39 3.35 -6.56
N GLY A 600 -24.40 2.59 -6.09
CA GLY A 600 -24.22 2.23 -4.70
C GLY A 600 -23.16 3.08 -4.00
N ASN A 601 -22.67 2.58 -2.88
CA ASN A 601 -21.65 3.25 -2.08
C ASN A 601 -20.33 2.48 -2.22
N ASP A 602 -19.42 3.01 -3.02
CA ASP A 602 -18.21 2.30 -3.43
C ASP A 602 -17.00 2.65 -2.59
N THR A 603 -16.04 1.73 -2.56
CA THR A 603 -14.81 1.88 -1.80
C THR A 603 -13.58 1.60 -2.66
N PHE A 604 -12.72 2.61 -2.82
CA PHE A 604 -11.38 2.43 -3.37
C PHE A 604 -10.31 2.49 -2.28
N ASN A 605 -9.50 1.43 -2.18
CA ASN A 605 -8.38 1.36 -1.25
C ASN A 605 -7.06 1.26 -2.03
N PHE A 606 -6.26 2.34 -2.00
CA PHE A 606 -4.92 2.35 -2.56
C PHE A 606 -3.87 2.19 -1.46
N THR A 607 -3.35 0.97 -1.30
CA THR A 607 -2.44 0.58 -0.21
C THR A 607 -1.05 0.20 -0.67
N GLY A 608 -0.88 -0.14 -1.95
CA GLY A 608 0.41 -0.46 -2.57
C GLY A 608 0.28 -0.73 -4.07
N GLY A 609 1.41 -0.83 -4.77
CA GLY A 609 1.45 -0.93 -6.23
C GLY A 609 1.61 0.42 -6.92
N ASP A 610 1.63 0.41 -8.24
CA ASP A 610 1.64 1.59 -9.10
C ASP A 610 0.25 1.75 -9.74
N TRP A 611 -0.25 2.98 -9.73
CA TRP A 611 -1.54 3.35 -10.32
C TRP A 611 -1.29 4.46 -11.32
N HIS A 612 -2.05 4.51 -12.41
CA HIS A 612 -1.78 5.45 -13.51
C HIS A 612 -2.98 6.32 -13.95
N SER A 613 -4.16 6.17 -13.35
CA SER A 613 -5.39 6.82 -13.86
C SER A 613 -6.29 7.39 -12.74
N GLY A 614 -7.62 7.29 -12.86
CA GLY A 614 -8.60 7.88 -11.94
C GLY A 614 -9.54 6.90 -11.26
N PHE A 615 -10.07 7.30 -10.10
CA PHE A 615 -11.19 6.66 -9.42
C PHE A 615 -12.41 7.56 -9.55
N PHE A 616 -13.54 6.96 -9.91
CA PHE A 616 -14.83 7.60 -10.11
C PHE A 616 -15.88 6.84 -9.32
N GLY A 617 -16.38 7.43 -8.23
CA GLY A 617 -17.40 6.85 -7.36
C GLY A 617 -18.74 6.69 -8.09
N GLY A 618 -19.39 7.80 -8.42
CA GLY A 618 -20.68 7.79 -9.11
C GLY A 618 -21.70 8.57 -8.30
N ASN A 619 -22.97 8.22 -8.34
CA ASN A 619 -23.86 8.70 -7.26
C ASN A 619 -23.74 7.73 -6.08
N GLY A 620 -23.65 8.20 -4.84
CA GLY A 620 -23.37 7.23 -3.79
C GLY A 620 -23.00 7.84 -2.46
N SER A 621 -22.27 7.12 -1.64
CA SER A 621 -21.54 7.74 -0.53
C SER A 621 -20.22 7.05 -0.49
N ASP A 622 -19.37 7.51 -1.39
CA ASP A 622 -18.20 6.80 -1.87
C ASP A 622 -17.01 7.12 -1.00
N THR A 623 -16.10 6.17 -0.91
CA THR A 623 -14.95 6.23 -0.01
C THR A 623 -13.67 5.91 -0.76
N ALA A 624 -12.73 6.86 -0.78
CA ALA A 624 -11.37 6.61 -1.24
C ALA A 624 -10.38 6.69 -0.06
N ASN A 625 -9.64 5.60 0.18
CA ASN A 625 -8.58 5.52 1.18
C ASN A 625 -7.21 5.40 0.52
N ILE A 626 -6.44 6.49 0.54
CA ILE A 626 -5.12 6.58 -0.08
C ILE A 626 -4.06 6.50 1.01
N SER A 627 -3.29 5.40 1.02
CA SER A 627 -2.19 5.16 1.97
C SER A 627 -0.90 4.70 1.29
N SER A 628 -0.92 4.49 -0.03
CA SER A 628 0.26 4.14 -0.79
C SER A 628 1.24 5.32 -0.90
N PRO A 629 2.56 5.12 -0.68
CA PRO A 629 3.56 6.16 -0.89
C PRO A 629 3.81 6.49 -2.37
N THR A 630 3.23 5.73 -3.29
CA THR A 630 3.34 5.93 -4.76
C THR A 630 2.26 6.84 -5.33
N TYR A 631 1.34 7.36 -4.50
CA TYR A 631 0.33 8.31 -4.94
C TYR A 631 0.96 9.59 -5.52
N ASP A 632 0.57 9.93 -6.75
CA ASP A 632 0.95 11.14 -7.47
C ASP A 632 -0.32 11.93 -7.79
N GLY A 633 -0.67 12.87 -6.91
CA GLY A 633 -1.89 13.67 -7.06
C GLY A 633 -1.87 14.63 -8.26
N THR A 634 -0.75 14.73 -8.99
CA THR A 634 -0.68 15.49 -10.24
C THR A 634 -1.15 14.69 -11.45
N ALA A 635 -1.10 13.35 -11.36
CA ALA A 635 -1.48 12.41 -12.42
C ALA A 635 -2.78 11.65 -12.13
N HIS A 636 -3.08 11.39 -10.86
CA HIS A 636 -4.27 10.64 -10.45
C HIS A 636 -5.49 11.54 -10.29
N VAL A 637 -6.66 11.04 -10.72
CA VAL A 637 -7.96 11.68 -10.49
C VAL A 637 -8.72 10.94 -9.39
N LEU A 638 -9.32 11.67 -8.46
CA LEU A 638 -10.15 11.17 -7.38
C LEU A 638 -11.45 11.95 -7.43
N ASP A 639 -12.50 11.32 -7.93
CA ASP A 639 -13.82 11.90 -8.11
C ASP A 639 -14.84 11.11 -7.28
N GLY A 640 -15.43 11.75 -6.26
CA GLY A 640 -16.52 11.14 -5.47
C GLY A 640 -17.79 10.98 -6.30
N GLY A 641 -18.01 11.87 -7.28
CA GLY A 641 -18.98 11.72 -8.35
C GLY A 641 -19.94 12.90 -8.52
N ASP A 642 -21.00 13.01 -7.73
CA ASP A 642 -22.13 13.91 -8.01
C ASP A 642 -21.82 15.40 -7.79
N ASP A 643 -21.66 15.85 -6.55
CA ASP A 643 -21.25 17.20 -6.19
C ASP A 643 -20.45 17.25 -4.87
N TYR A 644 -20.47 18.39 -4.15
CA TYR A 644 -19.76 18.53 -2.86
C TYR A 644 -20.71 18.99 -1.75
N GLY A 645 -22.02 18.87 -1.97
CA GLY A 645 -23.12 19.33 -1.14
C GLY A 645 -23.87 18.17 -0.49
N THR A 646 -24.53 18.44 0.65
CA THR A 646 -25.23 17.37 1.39
C THR A 646 -26.72 17.26 1.06
N GLY A 647 -27.15 17.80 -0.08
CA GLY A 647 -28.56 18.09 -0.39
C GLY A 647 -29.41 16.87 -0.72
N ASP A 648 -28.81 15.90 -1.40
CA ASP A 648 -29.32 14.56 -1.75
C ASP A 648 -29.10 13.54 -0.64
N GLY A 649 -28.10 13.77 0.23
CA GLY A 649 -27.70 12.85 1.30
C GLY A 649 -26.61 11.85 0.87
N TRP A 650 -26.05 12.04 -0.31
CA TRP A 650 -24.83 11.40 -0.79
C TRP A 650 -23.64 12.13 -0.15
N ILE A 651 -22.77 11.38 0.53
CA ILE A 651 -21.70 11.95 1.34
C ILE A 651 -20.43 11.14 1.09
N ASP A 652 -19.56 11.71 0.27
CA ASP A 652 -18.31 11.11 -0.13
C ASP A 652 -17.19 11.48 0.85
N THR A 653 -16.23 10.56 0.98
CA THR A 653 -15.10 10.69 1.90
C THR A 653 -13.80 10.25 1.26
N LEU A 654 -12.89 11.20 1.06
CA LEU A 654 -11.52 10.95 0.66
C LEU A 654 -10.58 11.05 1.88
N THR A 655 -9.80 10.01 2.15
CA THR A 655 -8.81 10.00 3.21
C THR A 655 -7.40 9.76 2.66
N PHE A 656 -6.51 10.71 2.89
CA PHE A 656 -5.06 10.54 2.77
C PHE A 656 -4.49 10.13 4.13
N ALA A 657 -3.91 8.94 4.22
CA ALA A 657 -3.38 8.37 5.46
C ALA A 657 -1.86 8.20 5.38
N GLY A 658 -1.11 9.15 5.94
CA GLY A 658 0.36 9.10 5.98
C GLY A 658 1.06 9.33 4.64
N VAL A 659 0.33 9.85 3.65
CA VAL A 659 0.82 10.13 2.29
C VAL A 659 1.46 11.51 2.22
N THR A 660 2.61 11.62 1.55
CA THR A 660 3.24 12.91 1.23
C THR A 660 3.36 13.05 -0.28
N SER A 661 2.60 13.97 -0.89
CA SER A 661 2.55 14.15 -2.34
C SER A 661 2.10 15.55 -2.74
N ASP A 662 2.50 15.97 -3.94
CA ASP A 662 1.93 17.13 -4.63
C ASP A 662 0.64 16.69 -5.33
N ALA A 663 -0.40 17.53 -5.28
CA ALA A 663 -1.70 17.26 -5.87
C ALA A 663 -2.27 18.49 -6.58
N ASN A 664 -2.99 18.25 -7.67
CA ASN A 664 -3.84 19.26 -8.29
C ASN A 664 -5.23 19.15 -7.67
N GLY A 665 -5.78 20.22 -7.11
CA GLY A 665 -7.16 20.19 -6.65
C GLY A 665 -8.16 20.03 -7.79
N THR A 666 -7.80 20.34 -9.05
CA THR A 666 -8.62 19.97 -10.22
C THR A 666 -8.76 18.45 -10.42
N ASN A 667 -7.92 17.66 -9.75
CA ASN A 667 -8.01 16.20 -9.77
C ASN A 667 -8.68 15.63 -8.51
N ILE A 668 -9.06 16.46 -7.54
CA ILE A 668 -9.78 16.07 -6.33
C ILE A 668 -11.17 16.70 -6.42
N LEU A 669 -12.13 15.95 -6.94
CA LEU A 669 -13.43 16.45 -7.36
C LEU A 669 -14.54 15.82 -6.52
N ASN A 670 -15.58 16.60 -6.22
CA ASN A 670 -16.83 16.10 -5.65
C ASN A 670 -16.63 15.31 -4.35
N TRP A 671 -16.05 15.96 -3.32
CA TRP A 671 -15.86 15.34 -2.01
C TRP A 671 -16.42 16.22 -0.89
N GLU A 672 -17.49 15.78 -0.22
CA GLU A 672 -18.00 16.46 0.98
C GLU A 672 -16.93 16.46 2.07
N ASN A 673 -16.21 15.35 2.24
CA ASN A 673 -15.21 15.19 3.29
C ASN A 673 -13.85 14.83 2.69
N ILE A 674 -12.86 15.68 2.96
CA ILE A 674 -11.45 15.38 2.68
C ILE A 674 -10.71 15.28 4.01
N VAL A 675 -9.96 14.20 4.23
CA VAL A 675 -9.25 13.94 5.47
C VAL A 675 -7.76 13.74 5.20
N ILE A 676 -6.92 14.60 5.78
CA ILE A 676 -5.46 14.42 5.81
C ILE A 676 -5.09 13.92 7.21
N ASN A 677 -4.78 12.64 7.30
CA ASN A 677 -4.47 11.92 8.53
C ASN A 677 -3.00 11.49 8.55
N GLY A 678 -2.12 12.39 8.99
CA GLY A 678 -0.67 12.25 8.82
C GLY A 678 -0.20 12.53 7.39
N GLY A 679 1.11 12.65 7.17
CA GLY A 679 1.67 12.99 5.86
C GLY A 679 1.49 14.48 5.49
N ALA A 680 1.62 14.82 4.21
CA ALA A 680 1.49 16.18 3.71
C ALA A 680 0.94 16.21 2.27
N ILE A 681 -0.15 16.94 2.04
CA ILE A 681 -0.70 17.14 0.69
C ILE A 681 -0.47 18.60 0.31
N THR A 682 0.32 18.81 -0.74
CA THR A 682 0.59 20.13 -1.31
C THR A 682 -0.34 20.38 -2.50
N ILE A 683 -1.16 21.43 -2.43
CA ILE A 683 -2.00 21.83 -3.56
C ILE A 683 -1.21 22.80 -4.45
N VAL A 684 -0.85 22.35 -5.66
CA VAL A 684 0.09 23.09 -6.53
C VAL A 684 -0.59 23.95 -7.60
N ASP A 685 -1.86 23.71 -7.89
CA ASP A 685 -2.69 24.48 -8.83
C ASP A 685 -3.54 25.57 -8.14
N GLY A 686 -3.47 25.63 -6.80
CA GLY A 686 -3.94 26.73 -5.98
C GLY A 686 -5.45 26.80 -5.77
N ALA A 687 -6.21 25.74 -6.06
CA ALA A 687 -7.63 25.65 -5.74
C ALA A 687 -7.97 24.25 -5.23
N LEU A 688 -8.91 24.16 -4.28
CA LEU A 688 -9.47 22.89 -3.82
C LEU A 688 -10.92 23.12 -3.38
N GLU A 689 -11.82 22.20 -3.74
CA GLU A 689 -13.24 22.29 -3.40
C GLU A 689 -13.66 21.12 -2.49
N THR A 690 -14.50 21.41 -1.51
CA THR A 690 -15.04 20.43 -0.57
C THR A 690 -16.30 20.97 0.11
N GLY A 691 -16.94 20.13 0.94
CA GLY A 691 -18.15 20.47 1.67
C GLY A 691 -18.05 21.73 2.53
N SER A 692 -19.14 22.51 2.54
CA SER A 692 -19.30 23.72 3.36
C SER A 692 -20.43 23.63 4.40
N ASP A 693 -21.22 22.56 4.37
CA ASP A 693 -22.27 22.30 5.35
C ASP A 693 -21.69 21.93 6.73
N ALA A 694 -22.52 22.04 7.76
CA ALA A 694 -22.08 21.75 9.12
C ALA A 694 -21.71 20.26 9.27
N GLY A 695 -20.42 20.00 9.46
CA GLY A 695 -19.88 18.64 9.64
C GLY A 695 -19.10 18.13 8.44
N THR A 696 -19.12 18.82 7.30
CA THR A 696 -18.34 18.50 6.10
C THR A 696 -17.17 19.47 5.91
N GLY A 697 -16.28 19.16 4.96
CA GLY A 697 -15.11 19.94 4.58
C GLY A 697 -13.78 19.20 4.77
N LEU A 698 -12.68 19.96 4.79
CA LEU A 698 -11.34 19.41 4.91
C LEU A 698 -10.91 19.30 6.38
N THR A 699 -10.53 18.10 6.82
CA THR A 699 -9.98 17.86 8.16
C THR A 699 -8.51 17.47 8.11
N VAL A 700 -7.65 18.18 8.85
CA VAL A 700 -6.23 17.86 9.02
C VAL A 700 -5.97 17.38 10.45
N MET A 701 -5.36 16.20 10.62
CA MET A 701 -5.11 15.61 11.94
C MET A 701 -3.88 14.70 12.02
N ASN A 702 -3.50 14.31 13.24
CA ASN A 702 -2.44 13.33 13.54
C ASN A 702 -1.08 13.61 12.85
N GLY A 703 -0.65 14.87 12.81
CA GLY A 703 0.60 15.25 12.12
C GLY A 703 0.44 15.52 10.63
N GLY A 704 -0.78 15.47 10.11
CA GLY A 704 -1.09 15.83 8.72
C GLY A 704 -0.82 17.30 8.42
N VAL A 705 -0.48 17.59 7.17
CA VAL A 705 -0.23 18.93 6.66
C VAL A 705 -1.04 19.16 5.38
N LEU A 706 -1.83 20.23 5.36
CA LEU A 706 -2.29 20.84 4.11
C LEU A 706 -1.34 21.97 3.76
N ASP A 707 -0.62 21.85 2.64
CA ASP A 707 0.28 22.90 2.15
C ASP A 707 -0.36 23.59 0.94
N GLY A 708 -0.65 24.88 1.10
CA GLY A 708 -1.24 25.72 0.06
C GLY A 708 -0.23 26.27 -0.96
N SER A 709 1.06 25.89 -0.87
CA SER A 709 2.12 26.37 -1.76
C SER A 709 2.13 27.91 -1.84
N ASP A 710 2.27 28.49 -3.03
CA ASP A 710 2.28 29.94 -3.27
C ASP A 710 0.92 30.62 -2.96
N ALA A 711 -0.20 29.94 -3.19
CA ALA A 711 -1.56 30.45 -2.96
C ALA A 711 -2.58 29.31 -2.97
N LEU A 712 -3.64 29.44 -2.17
CA LEU A 712 -4.74 28.45 -2.13
C LEU A 712 -6.10 29.12 -2.03
N ALA A 713 -7.03 28.73 -2.90
CA ALA A 713 -8.45 28.97 -2.76
C ALA A 713 -9.16 27.68 -2.35
N LEU A 714 -9.40 27.50 -1.04
CA LEU A 714 -10.21 26.42 -0.51
C LEU A 714 -11.69 26.84 -0.46
N THR A 715 -12.50 26.25 -1.33
CA THR A 715 -13.96 26.32 -1.22
C THR A 715 -14.42 25.26 -0.23
N GLY A 716 -14.92 25.66 0.95
CA GLY A 716 -15.38 24.72 1.98
C GLY A 716 -14.93 25.08 3.39
N ASN A 717 -15.27 24.23 4.35
CA ASN A 717 -14.82 24.35 5.74
C ASN A 717 -13.42 23.74 5.94
N LEU A 718 -12.68 24.24 6.93
CA LEU A 718 -11.37 23.70 7.31
C LEU A 718 -11.30 23.41 8.82
N VAL A 719 -11.02 22.16 9.18
CA VAL A 719 -10.86 21.69 10.55
C VAL A 719 -9.44 21.21 10.78
N ILE A 720 -8.67 21.96 11.56
CA ILE A 720 -7.29 21.59 11.94
C ILE A 720 -7.34 21.08 13.37
N LYS A 721 -7.22 19.76 13.54
CA LYS A 721 -7.17 19.14 14.87
C LYS A 721 -5.77 19.29 15.49
N SER A 722 -5.65 18.98 16.77
CA SER A 722 -4.35 18.96 17.47
C SER A 722 -3.34 18.10 16.70
N GLY A 723 -2.15 18.65 16.49
CA GLY A 723 -1.08 18.04 15.70
C GLY A 723 -1.19 18.21 14.18
N GLY A 724 -2.33 18.65 13.64
CA GLY A 724 -2.46 19.01 12.22
C GLY A 724 -1.94 20.42 11.92
N ALA A 725 -1.58 20.68 10.66
CA ALA A 725 -1.13 22.00 10.21
C ALA A 725 -1.72 22.42 8.86
N PHE A 726 -2.00 23.72 8.73
CA PHE A 726 -2.14 24.39 7.44
C PHE A 726 -0.92 25.30 7.22
N VAL A 727 -0.27 25.17 6.07
CA VAL A 727 0.95 25.88 5.68
C VAL A 727 0.64 26.74 4.46
N GLY A 728 0.96 28.04 4.53
CA GLY A 728 0.88 28.94 3.40
C GLY A 728 2.11 29.84 3.34
N THR A 729 3.12 29.46 2.56
CA THR A 729 4.47 30.06 2.55
C THR A 729 4.81 30.74 1.22
N GLY A 730 4.01 31.75 0.84
CA GLY A 730 3.91 32.27 -0.54
C GLY A 730 4.91 33.35 -0.92
N GLY A 731 6.05 33.41 -0.24
CA GLY A 731 7.13 34.37 -0.49
C GLY A 731 6.79 35.81 -0.12
N GLY A 732 5.86 36.03 0.82
CA GLY A 732 5.36 37.35 1.22
C GLY A 732 4.34 37.97 0.24
N ALA A 733 3.82 37.19 -0.71
CA ALA A 733 2.71 37.58 -1.58
C ALA A 733 1.61 36.50 -1.64
N GLY A 734 1.69 35.50 -0.75
CA GLY A 734 0.76 34.39 -0.69
C GLY A 734 -0.63 34.85 -0.27
N VAL A 735 -1.63 34.33 -0.99
CA VAL A 735 -3.04 34.59 -0.70
C VAL A 735 -3.75 33.25 -0.51
N TYR A 736 -4.23 33.03 0.70
CA TYR A 736 -4.87 31.78 1.10
C TYR A 736 -6.31 32.07 1.53
N SER A 737 -7.29 31.79 0.67
CA SER A 737 -8.70 32.02 0.97
C SER A 737 -9.43 30.72 1.31
N ILE A 738 -10.07 30.68 2.47
CA ILE A 738 -11.00 29.62 2.89
C ILE A 738 -12.40 30.24 2.88
N SER A 739 -13.32 29.71 2.05
CA SER A 739 -14.65 30.31 1.90
C SER A 739 -15.57 30.07 3.11
N GLY A 740 -15.43 28.93 3.78
CA GLY A 740 -16.25 28.48 4.91
C GLY A 740 -15.69 28.79 6.30
N ASP A 741 -16.15 28.03 7.29
CA ASP A 741 -15.75 28.12 8.69
C ASP A 741 -14.40 27.43 8.93
N VAL A 742 -13.58 28.00 9.82
CA VAL A 742 -12.29 27.43 10.24
C VAL A 742 -12.32 27.07 11.72
N SER A 743 -11.99 25.82 12.05
CA SER A 743 -11.81 25.34 13.43
C SER A 743 -10.35 24.96 13.65
N ASN A 744 -9.62 25.74 14.45
CA ASN A 744 -8.18 25.58 14.64
C ASN A 744 -7.84 25.15 16.08
N GLN A 745 -7.47 23.88 16.22
CA GLN A 745 -6.84 23.29 17.41
C GLN A 745 -5.38 22.86 17.16
N GLY A 746 -4.88 22.99 15.93
CA GLY A 746 -3.51 22.68 15.52
C GLY A 746 -2.70 23.95 15.21
N THR A 747 -2.06 23.99 14.06
CA THR A 747 -1.22 25.13 13.62
C THR A 747 -1.68 25.69 12.28
N ILE A 748 -1.78 27.00 12.17
CA ILE A 748 -1.80 27.72 10.88
C ILE A 748 -0.49 28.50 10.79
N THR A 749 0.29 28.32 9.73
CA THR A 749 1.59 29.00 9.58
C THR A 749 1.72 29.70 8.23
N THR A 750 2.22 30.93 8.28
CA THR A 750 2.71 31.67 7.11
C THR A 750 4.20 32.00 7.23
N GLN A 751 4.93 31.29 8.09
CA GLN A 751 6.34 31.57 8.32
C GLN A 751 7.20 31.03 7.18
N ASP A 752 7.64 31.93 6.29
CA ASP A 752 8.52 31.65 5.17
C ASP A 752 9.80 32.53 5.18
N GLY A 753 9.91 33.43 6.15
CA GLY A 753 10.99 34.39 6.31
C GLY A 753 10.72 35.76 5.69
N VAL A 754 9.52 35.98 5.14
CA VAL A 754 9.11 37.21 4.46
C VAL A 754 7.72 37.62 4.95
N VAL A 755 7.53 38.93 5.11
CA VAL A 755 6.21 39.47 5.48
C VAL A 755 5.36 39.74 4.23
N GLY A 756 4.06 39.55 4.37
CA GLY A 756 3.06 40.02 3.40
C GLY A 756 2.00 38.99 3.04
N ASP A 757 2.11 37.76 3.54
CA ASP A 757 1.15 36.71 3.27
C ASP A 757 -0.19 36.99 3.97
N VAL A 758 -1.28 36.53 3.35
CA VAL A 758 -2.64 36.75 3.85
C VAL A 758 -3.43 35.46 3.85
N VAL A 759 -3.91 35.04 5.02
CA VAL A 759 -4.95 34.01 5.16
C VAL A 759 -6.29 34.69 5.37
N SER A 760 -7.22 34.53 4.43
CA SER A 760 -8.58 35.06 4.48
C SER A 760 -9.58 33.95 4.79
N ILE A 761 -10.42 34.15 5.80
CA ILE A 761 -11.47 33.22 6.25
C ILE A 761 -12.82 33.89 6.02
N GLY A 762 -13.61 33.34 5.10
CA GLY A 762 -14.94 33.84 4.72
C GLY A 762 -16.01 33.60 5.78
N GLY A 763 -15.90 32.50 6.53
CA GLY A 763 -16.81 32.14 7.61
C GLY A 763 -16.36 32.57 9.00
N ASN A 764 -16.84 31.84 10.01
CA ASN A 764 -16.44 31.97 11.40
C ASN A 764 -15.09 31.30 11.67
N TYR A 765 -14.38 31.79 12.68
CA TYR A 765 -13.18 31.17 13.22
C TYR A 765 -13.44 30.67 14.64
N SER A 766 -13.12 29.39 14.91
CA SER A 766 -13.13 28.82 16.26
C SER A 766 -11.72 28.41 16.66
N GLY A 767 -11.20 28.97 17.75
CA GLY A 767 -9.77 28.92 18.05
C GLY A 767 -9.39 28.23 19.35
N GLY A 768 -8.17 27.72 19.41
CA GLY A 768 -7.55 27.09 20.59
C GLY A 768 -6.16 26.51 20.29
N GLY A 769 -5.79 26.46 19.01
CA GLY A 769 -4.45 26.15 18.52
C GLY A 769 -3.52 27.35 18.43
N THR A 770 -2.58 27.27 17.49
CA THR A 770 -1.50 28.24 17.25
C THR A 770 -1.61 28.84 15.85
N ILE A 771 -1.29 30.12 15.73
CA ILE A 771 -1.03 30.81 14.48
C ILE A 771 0.40 31.32 14.53
N THR A 772 1.22 31.01 13.53
CA THR A 772 2.61 31.47 13.42
C THR A 772 2.74 32.36 12.20
N VAL A 773 3.17 33.60 12.40
CA VAL A 773 3.32 34.61 11.32
C VAL A 773 4.72 35.21 11.32
N ASP A 774 5.16 35.71 10.17
CA ASP A 774 6.30 36.59 10.07
C ASP A 774 5.90 38.03 10.37
N ALA A 775 6.76 38.73 11.10
CA ALA A 775 6.62 40.15 11.40
C ALA A 775 7.95 40.86 11.22
N ASN A 776 7.94 41.98 10.50
CA ASN A 776 9.05 42.92 10.46
C ASN A 776 8.78 44.00 11.51
N LEU A 777 9.59 44.00 12.57
CA LEU A 777 9.47 44.94 13.67
C LEU A 777 10.29 46.24 13.45
N ASP A 778 10.92 46.39 12.29
CA ASP A 778 11.69 47.58 11.92
C ASP A 778 10.78 48.75 11.49
N GLY A 779 11.14 49.98 11.90
CA GLY A 779 10.46 51.20 11.43
C GLY A 779 8.95 51.21 11.70
N ALA A 780 8.14 51.33 10.63
CA ALA A 780 6.67 51.30 10.72
C ALA A 780 6.09 49.87 10.87
N GLY A 781 6.90 48.86 10.56
CA GLY A 781 6.58 47.44 10.61
C GLY A 781 5.53 46.96 9.62
N SER A 782 5.55 45.65 9.39
CA SER A 782 4.56 44.90 8.61
C SER A 782 4.56 43.45 9.10
N ALA A 783 3.50 42.71 8.83
CA ALA A 783 3.39 41.30 9.21
C ALA A 783 2.48 40.58 8.22
N ASP A 784 2.52 39.25 8.27
CA ASP A 784 1.47 38.44 7.67
C ASP A 784 0.16 38.63 8.42
N GLN A 785 -0.93 38.35 7.72
CA GLN A 785 -2.27 38.75 8.17
C GLN A 785 -3.24 37.59 8.12
N ILE A 786 -4.06 37.50 9.17
CA ILE A 786 -5.24 36.63 9.22
C ILE A 786 -6.50 37.50 9.18
N VAL A 787 -7.29 37.37 8.13
CA VAL A 787 -8.48 38.20 7.88
C VAL A 787 -9.74 37.34 8.01
N ILE A 788 -10.48 37.47 9.10
CA ILE A 788 -11.70 36.70 9.35
C ILE A 788 -12.92 37.59 9.08
N ALA A 789 -13.84 37.15 8.22
CA ALA A 789 -15.07 37.88 7.93
C ALA A 789 -16.18 37.63 8.98
N GLY A 790 -16.28 36.41 9.52
CA GLY A 790 -17.29 36.01 10.49
C GLY A 790 -16.95 36.25 11.97
N ASN A 791 -17.61 35.50 12.86
CA ASN A 791 -17.39 35.57 14.30
C ASN A 791 -16.16 34.78 14.75
N VAL A 792 -15.55 35.20 15.85
CA VAL A 792 -14.47 34.50 16.54
C VAL A 792 -14.99 33.90 17.83
N THR A 793 -14.88 32.58 17.98
CA THR A 793 -15.37 31.81 19.14
C THR A 793 -14.32 30.82 19.63
N GLY A 794 -14.59 30.11 20.73
CA GLY A 794 -13.69 29.10 21.29
C GLY A 794 -12.62 29.65 22.25
N PRO A 795 -11.71 28.79 22.73
CA PRO A 795 -10.52 29.18 23.49
C PRO A 795 -9.61 30.23 22.80
N ALA A 796 -8.67 30.79 23.56
CA ALA A 796 -7.69 31.73 23.01
C ALA A 796 -6.74 31.02 22.05
N THR A 797 -6.57 31.56 20.85
CA THR A 797 -5.53 31.14 19.90
C THR A 797 -4.22 31.83 20.24
N THR A 798 -3.13 31.07 20.32
CA THR A 798 -1.79 31.63 20.53
C THR A 798 -1.21 32.12 19.21
N VAL A 799 -0.75 33.37 19.17
CA VAL A 799 -0.03 33.94 18.02
C VAL A 799 1.46 33.94 18.33
N ASN A 800 2.23 33.24 17.52
CA ASN A 800 3.69 33.23 17.56
C ASN A 800 4.23 34.14 16.45
N LEU A 801 5.26 34.90 16.76
CA LEU A 801 5.92 35.80 15.82
C LEU A 801 7.30 35.27 15.48
N ASN A 802 7.62 35.27 14.20
CA ASN A 802 9.00 35.20 13.74
C ASN A 802 9.41 36.61 13.29
N ASN A 803 10.30 37.25 14.05
CA ASN A 803 10.80 38.57 13.68
C ASN A 803 11.81 38.43 12.53
N VAL A 804 11.38 38.78 11.32
CA VAL A 804 12.22 38.75 10.11
C VAL A 804 12.95 40.08 9.86
N GLY A 805 12.66 41.10 10.67
CA GLY A 805 13.37 42.38 10.66
C GLY A 805 14.85 42.22 11.05
N SER A 806 15.72 42.97 10.40
CA SER A 806 17.17 42.97 10.65
C SER A 806 17.75 44.36 10.93
N GLY A 807 16.89 45.38 10.88
CA GLY A 807 17.20 46.78 11.06
C GLY A 807 16.97 47.26 12.49
N ILE A 808 16.60 48.53 12.60
CA ILE A 808 16.37 49.19 13.89
C ILE A 808 14.91 48.99 14.29
N ILE A 809 14.71 48.20 15.34
CA ILE A 809 13.41 48.08 16.00
C ILE A 809 13.01 49.44 16.55
N SER A 810 11.81 49.88 16.17
CA SER A 810 11.25 51.19 16.49
C SER A 810 9.92 51.02 17.23
N PRO A 811 9.52 51.99 18.07
CA PRO A 811 8.20 51.94 18.69
C PRO A 811 7.12 51.99 17.62
N THR A 812 6.11 51.14 17.75
CA THR A 812 4.94 51.13 16.88
C THR A 812 4.22 52.47 16.95
N THR A 813 3.85 53.03 15.80
CA THR A 813 3.09 54.29 15.71
C THR A 813 1.59 54.03 15.47
N GLY A 814 0.71 54.91 15.94
CA GLY A 814 -0.73 54.76 15.75
C GLY A 814 -1.29 53.53 16.46
N ASN A 815 -2.04 52.68 15.74
CA ASN A 815 -2.63 51.46 16.29
C ASN A 815 -1.62 50.29 16.44
N GLY A 816 -0.56 50.25 15.62
CA GLY A 816 0.43 49.18 15.60
C GLY A 816 0.55 48.45 14.26
N ILE A 817 1.17 47.27 14.26
CA ILE A 817 1.33 46.40 13.08
C ILE A 817 0.12 45.47 12.99
N PHE A 818 -0.60 45.47 11.88
CA PHE A 818 -1.82 44.66 11.71
C PHE A 818 -1.48 43.17 11.57
N VAL A 819 -2.15 42.31 12.35
CA VAL A 819 -1.92 40.85 12.33
C VAL A 819 -3.22 40.06 12.15
N VAL A 820 -4.30 40.44 12.84
CA VAL A 820 -5.58 39.71 12.76
C VAL A 820 -6.77 40.67 12.69
N SER A 821 -7.75 40.42 11.83
CA SER A 821 -9.05 41.11 11.87
C SER A 821 -10.20 40.15 12.05
N ALA A 822 -11.24 40.58 12.76
CA ALA A 822 -12.54 39.91 12.84
C ALA A 822 -13.64 40.86 12.36
N GLY A 823 -14.35 40.47 11.30
CA GLY A 823 -15.48 41.23 10.74
C GLY A 823 -16.78 41.08 11.56
N GLY A 824 -16.94 39.96 12.27
CA GLY A 824 -18.03 39.70 13.21
C GLY A 824 -17.68 39.98 14.67
N THR A 825 -18.33 39.27 15.59
CA THR A 825 -18.07 39.40 17.04
C THR A 825 -16.78 38.68 17.43
N SER A 826 -15.95 39.31 18.26
CA SER A 826 -14.74 38.72 18.85
C SER A 826 -14.61 39.19 20.29
N SER A 827 -14.33 38.25 21.21
CA SER A 827 -14.10 38.59 22.62
C SER A 827 -12.66 39.06 22.83
N ALA A 828 -12.45 39.99 23.75
CA ALA A 828 -11.10 40.38 24.16
C ALA A 828 -10.32 39.14 24.65
N GLY A 829 -9.10 38.95 24.14
CA GLY A 829 -8.27 37.78 24.45
C GLY A 829 -8.53 36.54 23.59
N SER A 830 -9.34 36.62 22.53
CA SER A 830 -9.51 35.51 21.58
C SER A 830 -8.21 35.16 20.83
N PHE A 831 -7.32 36.15 20.69
CA PHE A 831 -5.94 35.97 20.23
C PHE A 831 -5.00 36.53 21.28
N VAL A 832 -3.98 35.76 21.64
CA VAL A 832 -2.97 36.14 22.63
C VAL A 832 -1.59 35.95 22.04
N LEU A 833 -0.71 36.93 22.24
CA LEU A 833 0.68 36.81 21.84
C LEU A 833 1.38 35.76 22.71
N ASN A 834 2.23 34.94 22.10
CA ASN A 834 3.08 34.03 22.86
C ASN A 834 3.96 34.84 23.83
N PRO A 835 4.00 34.48 25.12
CA PRO A 835 4.83 35.18 26.09
C PRO A 835 6.32 35.25 25.73
N SER A 836 6.86 34.30 24.96
CA SER A 836 8.25 34.37 24.46
C SER A 836 8.49 35.52 23.49
N ASP A 837 7.46 35.91 22.75
CA ASP A 837 7.54 36.87 21.66
C ASP A 837 7.09 38.27 22.13
N ALA A 838 6.62 38.37 23.37
CA ALA A 838 6.19 39.61 23.99
C ALA A 838 7.35 40.56 24.34
N GLN A 839 8.61 40.14 24.21
CA GLN A 839 9.78 40.99 24.51
C GLN A 839 10.81 40.89 23.39
N VAL A 840 10.93 41.97 22.60
CA VAL A 840 11.91 42.04 21.51
C VAL A 840 12.71 43.33 21.61
N GLY A 841 14.03 43.20 21.76
CA GLY A 841 14.94 44.33 21.87
C GLY A 841 14.60 45.24 23.06
N ALA A 842 14.37 46.53 22.81
CA ALA A 842 14.02 47.52 23.82
C ALA A 842 12.52 47.57 24.18
N PHE A 843 11.68 46.71 23.58
CA PHE A 843 10.23 46.85 23.64
C PHE A 843 9.53 45.62 24.23
N ASP A 844 8.45 45.88 24.97
CA ASP A 844 7.41 44.91 25.32
C ASP A 844 6.28 45.02 24.28
N TYR A 845 5.90 43.91 23.66
CA TYR A 845 4.87 43.78 22.64
C TYR A 845 3.61 43.09 23.18
N SER A 846 2.45 43.53 22.70
CA SER A 846 1.15 42.92 22.99
C SER A 846 0.21 43.06 21.80
N ILE A 847 -0.75 42.14 21.68
CA ILE A 847 -1.81 42.20 20.68
C ILE A 847 -3.01 42.94 21.30
N ASN A 848 -3.37 44.08 20.71
CA ASN A 848 -4.47 44.93 21.17
C ASN A 848 -5.50 45.14 20.07
N GLN A 849 -6.78 45.04 20.42
CA GLN A 849 -7.88 45.35 19.52
C GLN A 849 -8.12 46.87 19.48
N ALA A 850 -8.08 47.46 18.29
CA ALA A 850 -8.39 48.88 18.09
C ALA A 850 -9.88 49.09 17.79
N SER A 851 -10.31 50.36 17.70
CA SER A 851 -11.70 50.74 17.47
C SER A 851 -12.26 50.35 16.10
N ASP A 852 -11.39 49.99 15.15
CA ASP A 852 -11.75 49.48 13.82
C ASP A 852 -12.00 47.96 13.81
N GLY A 853 -11.97 47.30 14.97
CA GLY A 853 -12.20 45.86 15.13
C GLY A 853 -10.97 45.00 14.83
N LYS A 854 -9.87 45.59 14.35
CA LYS A 854 -8.62 44.88 14.02
C LYS A 854 -7.72 44.76 15.25
N LEU A 855 -6.94 43.69 15.28
CA LEU A 855 -5.93 43.42 16.29
C LEU A 855 -4.55 43.77 15.74
N TYR A 856 -3.85 44.60 16.50
CA TYR A 856 -2.55 45.13 16.16
C TYR A 856 -1.52 44.71 17.20
N LEU A 857 -0.33 44.37 16.72
CA LEU A 857 0.87 44.27 17.53
C LEU A 857 1.34 45.70 17.88
N SER A 858 1.33 46.02 19.18
CA SER A 858 1.73 47.33 19.70
C SER A 858 2.85 47.20 20.72
N SER A 859 3.76 48.17 20.73
CA SER A 859 4.97 48.16 21.57
C SER A 859 4.95 49.24 22.66
N THR A 860 5.59 48.96 23.80
CA THR A 860 6.00 49.97 24.80
C THR A 860 7.46 49.75 25.18
N TYR A 861 8.19 50.77 25.65
CA TYR A 861 9.57 50.57 26.12
C TYR A 861 9.57 49.71 27.39
N GLN A 862 10.50 48.75 27.46
CA GLN A 862 10.68 47.92 28.65
C GLN A 862 11.13 48.77 29.84
N ALA A 863 10.73 48.36 31.05
CA ALA A 863 10.97 49.11 32.29
C ALA A 863 12.47 49.33 32.65
N GLY A 864 13.38 48.54 32.07
CA GLY A 864 14.83 48.71 32.24
C GLY A 864 15.46 49.78 31.33
N VAL A 865 14.83 50.09 30.19
CA VAL A 865 15.40 50.95 29.14
C VAL A 865 15.69 52.38 29.62
N PRO A 866 14.83 53.04 30.43
CA PRO A 866 15.14 54.38 30.94
C PRO A 866 16.40 54.43 31.81
N VAL A 867 16.68 53.37 32.56
CA VAL A 867 17.87 53.27 33.41
C VAL A 867 19.13 53.14 32.57
N MET A 868 19.05 52.39 31.47
CA MET A 868 20.13 52.25 30.49
C MET A 868 20.41 53.56 29.76
N GLU A 869 19.38 54.32 29.36
CA GLU A 869 19.52 55.66 28.75
C GLU A 869 20.23 56.66 29.67
N ALA A 870 19.88 56.66 30.96
CA ALA A 870 20.43 57.58 31.96
C ALA A 870 21.86 57.21 32.43
N TYR A 871 22.31 55.97 32.19
CA TYR A 871 23.52 55.41 32.81
C TYR A 871 24.79 56.23 32.53
N GLY A 872 25.07 56.52 31.26
CA GLY A 872 26.26 57.28 30.87
C GLY A 872 26.26 58.70 31.43
N GLN A 873 25.11 59.39 31.45
CA GLN A 873 24.97 60.73 32.02
C GLN A 873 25.18 60.74 33.54
N ALA A 874 24.67 59.73 34.23
CA ALA A 874 24.85 59.59 35.67
C ALA A 874 26.34 59.45 36.04
N LEU A 875 27.12 58.70 35.26
CA LEU A 875 28.55 58.57 35.49
C LEU A 875 29.33 59.83 35.10
N LEU A 876 28.97 60.49 34.00
CA LEU A 876 29.61 61.73 33.55
C LEU A 876 29.54 62.83 34.62
N GLY A 877 28.41 62.94 35.35
CA GLY A 877 28.25 63.87 36.47
C GLY A 877 29.30 63.68 37.58
N LEU A 878 29.75 62.44 37.81
CA LEU A 878 30.75 62.07 38.81
C LEU A 878 32.19 62.37 38.34
N ASN A 879 32.39 62.54 37.04
CA ASN A 879 33.70 62.78 36.42
C ASN A 879 34.08 64.27 36.34
N SER A 880 33.29 65.15 36.96
CA SER A 880 33.54 66.61 36.97
C SER A 880 34.86 67.00 37.65
N LEU A 881 35.58 67.97 37.05
CA LEU A 881 36.77 68.58 37.64
C LEU A 881 36.39 69.77 38.54
N ASN A 882 37.22 70.01 39.53
CA ASN A 882 37.05 71.12 40.46
C ASN A 882 37.85 72.32 39.97
N SER A 883 37.46 73.52 40.40
CA SER A 883 38.29 74.70 40.19
C SER A 883 39.58 74.64 41.00
N LEU A 884 40.57 75.45 40.62
CA LEU A 884 41.80 75.59 41.38
C LEU A 884 41.51 75.93 42.85
N ARG A 885 40.58 76.86 43.08
CA ARG A 885 40.18 77.28 44.43
C ARG A 885 39.59 76.13 45.24
N GLN A 886 38.75 75.32 44.62
CA GLN A 886 38.10 74.17 45.26
C GLN A 886 39.08 73.02 45.58
N ARG A 887 40.13 72.84 44.77
CA ARG A 887 41.17 71.84 45.00
C ARG A 887 42.19 72.29 46.04
N THR A 888 42.70 73.52 45.90
CA THR A 888 43.89 74.00 46.61
C THR A 888 43.60 75.10 47.63
N GLY A 889 42.36 75.55 47.79
CA GLY A 889 42.03 76.67 48.68
C GLY A 889 42.82 77.94 48.33
N ASN A 890 43.19 78.73 49.33
CA ASN A 890 44.06 79.90 49.18
C ASN A 890 45.50 79.60 49.61
N ARG A 891 46.26 78.97 48.70
CA ARG A 891 47.64 78.51 48.93
C ARG A 891 48.73 79.55 48.57
N SER A 892 48.47 80.45 47.61
CA SER A 892 49.51 81.24 46.93
C SER A 892 49.84 82.61 47.57
N TRP A 893 49.24 82.98 48.70
CA TRP A 893 49.35 84.35 49.23
C TRP A 893 49.71 84.41 50.72
N THR A 894 50.43 83.40 51.20
CA THR A 894 51.00 83.35 52.55
C THR A 894 52.41 83.95 52.54
N PRO A 895 52.73 84.98 53.35
CA PRO A 895 54.07 85.56 53.41
C PRO A 895 55.10 84.53 53.96
N GLY A 896 56.26 84.34 53.32
CA GLY A 896 57.36 83.55 53.91
C GLY A 896 58.15 82.61 52.98
N LEU A 897 57.84 82.50 51.69
CA LEU A 897 58.67 81.74 50.74
C LEU A 897 59.93 82.56 50.36
N SER A 898 60.91 82.60 51.27
CA SER A 898 62.15 83.36 51.12
C SER A 898 63.19 82.61 50.29
N LYS A 899 63.84 83.34 49.38
CA LYS A 899 64.86 82.92 48.42
C LYS A 899 66.23 82.81 49.10
N THR A 900 66.53 81.67 49.74
CA THR A 900 67.93 81.23 49.96
C THR A 900 67.98 79.71 50.00
N ILE A 901 68.72 79.11 49.06
CA ILE A 901 69.04 77.67 49.04
C ILE A 901 70.19 77.46 50.03
N ASP A 902 69.91 76.89 51.21
CA ASP A 902 70.78 75.93 51.90
C ASP A 902 70.05 75.27 53.09
N ASP A 903 68.98 74.50 52.82
CA ASP A 903 68.58 73.34 53.66
C ASP A 903 67.53 72.48 52.92
N THR A 904 67.63 71.17 53.10
CA THR A 904 66.89 70.08 52.47
C THR A 904 65.38 69.98 52.80
N SER A 905 64.68 71.08 53.10
CA SER A 905 63.23 71.06 53.42
C SER A 905 62.39 71.87 52.43
N THR A 906 62.13 71.34 51.24
CA THR A 906 61.04 71.83 50.37
C THR A 906 59.71 71.41 50.96
N ALA A 907 58.93 72.36 51.49
CA ALA A 907 57.69 72.04 52.21
C ALA A 907 56.64 71.40 51.30
N ALA A 908 56.28 70.14 51.58
CA ALA A 908 55.24 69.41 50.87
C ALA A 908 53.92 69.48 51.66
N GLY A 909 52.80 69.61 50.94
CA GLY A 909 51.47 69.66 51.56
C GLY A 909 50.73 68.36 51.35
N VAL A 910 50.34 67.69 52.44
CA VAL A 910 49.33 66.61 52.40
C VAL A 910 47.97 67.22 52.70
N TRP A 911 46.95 66.84 51.94
CA TRP A 911 45.59 67.29 52.18
C TRP A 911 44.59 66.13 52.05
N GLY A 912 43.50 66.23 52.79
CA GLY A 912 42.33 65.38 52.69
C GLY A 912 41.08 66.24 52.55
N GLN A 913 40.15 65.85 51.69
CA GLN A 913 38.92 66.60 51.45
C GLN A 913 37.74 65.65 51.27
N PHE A 914 36.66 65.94 51.97
CA PHE A 914 35.36 65.33 51.75
C PHE A 914 34.50 66.23 50.86
N GLU A 915 33.84 65.64 49.88
CA GLU A 915 32.92 66.28 48.94
C GLU A 915 31.57 65.56 48.99
N GLY A 916 30.50 66.33 49.04
CA GLY A 916 29.12 65.86 48.92
C GLY A 916 28.37 66.65 47.84
N SER A 917 27.51 65.98 47.09
CA SER A 917 26.67 66.57 46.05
C SER A 917 25.27 65.96 46.11
N LEU A 918 24.26 66.82 45.97
CA LEU A 918 22.88 66.46 45.67
C LEU A 918 22.53 67.15 44.35
N ALA A 919 22.09 66.39 43.35
CA ALA A 919 21.77 66.91 42.02
C ALA A 919 20.43 66.34 41.56
N GLU A 920 19.59 67.22 41.02
CA GLU A 920 18.38 66.88 40.29
C GLU A 920 18.62 67.23 38.82
N GLN A 921 18.32 66.29 37.93
CA GLN A 921 18.57 66.42 36.50
C GLN A 921 17.36 65.93 35.70
N ASN A 922 16.66 66.87 35.09
CA ASN A 922 15.63 66.63 34.09
C ASN A 922 16.17 67.02 32.71
N PHE A 923 16.42 66.03 31.85
CA PHE A 923 17.09 66.26 30.57
C PHE A 923 16.26 67.14 29.63
N ALA A 924 16.92 68.05 28.92
CA ALA A 924 16.28 68.90 27.90
C ALA A 924 15.69 68.06 26.75
N THR A 925 16.29 66.90 26.48
CA THR A 925 15.76 65.88 25.57
C THR A 925 16.07 64.50 26.11
N SER A 926 15.09 63.59 26.13
CA SER A 926 15.25 62.17 26.46
C SER A 926 14.29 61.33 25.62
N VAL A 927 14.73 60.17 25.14
CA VAL A 927 13.90 59.26 24.34
C VAL A 927 12.83 58.58 25.19
N THR A 928 13.20 58.10 26.39
CA THR A 928 12.25 57.49 27.32
C THR A 928 11.67 58.48 28.33
N GLY A 929 11.88 59.79 28.16
CA GLY A 929 11.48 60.80 29.15
C GLY A 929 12.11 60.58 30.53
N SER A 930 13.37 60.14 30.55
CA SER A 930 14.11 59.86 31.78
C SER A 930 14.53 61.15 32.50
N ALA A 931 14.49 61.12 33.82
CA ALA A 931 15.09 62.11 34.71
C ALA A 931 15.80 61.38 35.86
N TYR A 932 16.74 62.03 36.56
CA TYR A 932 17.37 61.42 37.72
C TYR A 932 17.70 62.37 38.87
N ASP A 933 17.68 61.80 40.07
CA ASP A 933 18.25 62.37 41.29
C ASP A 933 19.55 61.65 41.64
N GLN A 934 20.63 62.39 41.82
CA GLN A 934 21.94 61.86 42.19
C GLN A 934 22.46 62.42 43.51
N ASP A 935 22.64 61.53 44.49
CA ASP A 935 23.42 61.80 45.70
C ASP A 935 24.80 61.15 45.59
N PHE A 936 25.84 61.92 45.90
CA PHE A 936 27.21 61.45 45.84
C PHE A 936 28.05 62.01 46.97
N TRP A 937 28.93 61.17 47.50
CA TRP A 937 30.02 61.62 48.35
C TRP A 937 31.35 61.05 47.90
N ARG A 938 32.43 61.80 48.14
CA ARG A 938 33.80 61.41 47.81
C ARG A 938 34.80 61.91 48.83
N LEU A 939 35.66 61.01 49.28
CA LEU A 939 36.88 61.33 49.98
C LEU A 939 38.03 61.44 48.99
N ARG A 940 38.79 62.52 49.08
CA ARG A 940 40.01 62.76 48.30
C ARG A 940 41.17 62.97 49.24
N THR A 941 42.31 62.43 48.89
CA THR A 941 43.56 62.67 49.61
C THR A 941 44.67 62.87 48.59
N GLY A 942 45.49 63.88 48.81
CA GLY A 942 46.55 64.21 47.87
C GLY A 942 47.76 64.80 48.53
N VAL A 943 48.85 64.79 47.77
CA VAL A 943 50.10 65.45 48.10
C VAL A 943 50.44 66.44 47.01
N GLU A 944 50.93 67.60 47.39
CA GLU A 944 51.32 68.64 46.45
C GLU A 944 52.60 69.34 46.90
N ALA A 945 53.57 69.46 46.01
CA ALA A 945 54.87 70.04 46.28
C ALA A 945 55.25 71.10 45.23
N PRO A 946 56.05 72.11 45.58
CA PRO A 946 56.62 73.02 44.60
C PRO A 946 57.65 72.29 43.75
N LEU A 947 57.50 72.31 42.43
CA LEU A 947 58.49 71.79 41.48
C LEU A 947 59.56 72.85 41.15
N THR A 948 59.16 74.12 41.08
CA THR A 948 60.09 75.23 40.82
C THR A 948 59.61 76.50 41.52
N LEU A 949 60.54 77.17 42.18
CA LEU A 949 60.34 78.49 42.77
C LEU A 949 61.26 79.47 42.03
N SER A 950 60.69 80.54 41.49
CA SER A 950 61.41 81.53 40.68
C SER A 950 60.97 82.95 41.03
N ASP A 951 61.72 83.95 40.55
CA ASP A 951 61.34 85.36 40.71
C ASP A 951 60.03 85.71 39.96
N SER A 952 59.67 84.93 38.94
CA SER A 952 58.44 85.11 38.16
C SER A 952 57.20 84.43 38.77
N GLY A 953 57.39 83.50 39.71
CA GLY A 953 56.30 82.69 40.25
C GLY A 953 56.72 81.30 40.72
N ALA A 954 55.72 80.50 41.11
CA ALA A 954 55.88 79.15 41.65
C ALA A 954 55.06 78.13 40.85
N LEU A 955 55.71 77.02 40.49
CA LEU A 955 55.08 75.86 39.87
C LEU A 955 54.86 74.77 40.93
N PHE A 956 53.61 74.32 41.09
CA PHE A 956 53.24 73.21 41.96
C PHE A 956 52.80 72.02 41.14
N VAL A 957 53.19 70.83 41.60
CA VAL A 957 52.69 69.56 41.09
C VAL A 957 52.01 68.79 42.21
N GLY A 958 50.93 68.10 41.86
CA GLY A 958 50.08 67.41 42.81
C GLY A 958 49.60 66.07 42.27
N THR A 959 49.53 65.09 43.17
CA THR A 959 48.87 63.81 42.90
C THR A 959 47.80 63.56 43.95
N GLN A 960 46.67 63.01 43.54
CA GLN A 960 45.57 62.69 44.45
C GLN A 960 44.99 61.31 44.14
N VAL A 961 44.45 60.66 45.17
CA VAL A 961 43.58 59.49 45.04
C VAL A 961 42.21 59.84 45.59
N ASN A 962 41.16 59.22 45.04
CA ASN A 962 39.81 59.42 45.51
C ASN A 962 39.00 58.13 45.57
N TYR A 963 38.18 58.03 46.61
CA TYR A 963 37.15 57.01 46.75
C TYR A 963 35.79 57.67 46.97
N GLY A 964 34.74 57.21 46.31
CA GLY A 964 33.40 57.76 46.49
C GLY A 964 32.30 56.79 46.14
N VAL A 965 31.09 57.12 46.57
CA VAL A 965 29.88 56.34 46.28
C VAL A 965 28.79 57.29 45.82
N ALA A 966 28.15 56.95 44.72
CA ALA A 966 26.99 57.64 44.18
C ALA A 966 25.77 56.73 44.17
N ARG A 967 24.61 57.29 44.48
CA ARG A 967 23.30 56.69 44.25
C ARG A 967 22.55 57.61 43.29
N THR A 968 22.08 57.03 42.20
CA THR A 968 21.26 57.71 41.20
C THR A 968 19.92 57.01 41.11
N ASN A 969 18.81 57.70 41.36
CA ASN A 969 17.47 57.18 41.16
C ASN A 969 16.93 57.75 39.85
N VAL A 970 16.53 56.88 38.93
CA VAL A 970 16.03 57.23 37.60
C VAL A 970 14.52 57.08 37.59
N THR A 971 13.81 58.08 37.05
CA THR A 971 12.36 58.10 36.89
C THR A 971 11.98 58.25 35.42
N SER A 972 10.94 57.53 34.99
CA SER A 972 10.36 57.61 33.64
C SER A 972 8.95 57.04 33.65
N VAL A 973 8.13 57.46 32.67
CA VAL A 973 6.79 56.88 32.44
C VAL A 973 6.81 55.39 32.11
N TYR A 974 7.94 54.87 31.61
CA TYR A 974 8.10 53.46 31.23
C TYR A 974 8.64 52.59 32.38
N GLY A 975 9.29 53.20 33.37
CA GLY A 975 9.88 52.45 34.48
C GLY A 975 10.85 53.27 35.31
N ASN A 976 10.90 52.97 36.60
CA ASN A 976 11.84 53.57 37.52
C ASN A 976 13.01 52.62 37.79
N GLY A 977 14.15 53.17 38.19
CA GLY A 977 15.29 52.36 38.57
C GLY A 977 16.34 53.09 39.40
N ARG A 978 17.43 52.39 39.68
CA ARG A 978 18.48 52.87 40.55
C ARG A 978 19.84 52.36 40.12
N ILE A 979 20.81 53.27 40.08
CA ILE A 979 22.22 52.99 39.79
C ILE A 979 23.01 53.31 41.06
N MET A 980 23.73 52.33 41.60
CA MET A 980 24.68 52.52 42.70
C MET A 980 26.09 52.37 42.16
N THR A 981 26.89 53.43 42.22
CA THR A 981 28.23 53.46 41.62
C THR A 981 29.28 53.68 42.70
N ASN A 982 30.29 52.81 42.73
CA ASN A 982 31.52 53.03 43.47
C ASN A 982 32.56 53.66 42.54
N VAL A 983 33.33 54.62 43.05
CA VAL A 983 34.35 55.35 42.30
C VAL A 983 35.70 55.16 42.99
N LEU A 984 36.71 54.69 42.26
CA LEU A 984 38.10 54.75 42.67
C LEU A 984 38.89 55.49 41.59
N GLY A 985 39.59 56.57 41.96
CA GLY A 985 40.24 57.42 40.98
C GLY A 985 41.61 57.92 41.41
N PHE A 986 42.37 58.33 40.40
CA PHE A 986 43.67 58.97 40.53
C PHE A 986 43.66 60.29 39.75
N GLY A 987 44.27 61.33 40.30
CA GLY A 987 44.34 62.64 39.68
C GLY A 987 45.72 63.26 39.75
N LEU A 988 46.00 64.09 38.76
CA LEU A 988 47.21 64.89 38.64
C LEU A 988 46.82 66.37 38.51
N GLY A 989 47.61 67.23 39.14
CA GLY A 989 47.43 68.68 39.04
C GLY A 989 48.78 69.36 38.84
N MET A 990 48.80 70.40 38.02
CA MET A 990 49.94 71.28 37.84
C MET A 990 49.48 72.73 37.83
N THR A 991 50.00 73.53 38.75
CA THR A 991 49.54 74.90 38.96
C THR A 991 50.71 75.87 38.91
N TRP A 992 50.64 76.85 38.01
CA TRP A 992 51.52 78.00 37.99
C TRP A 992 50.85 79.17 38.70
N TYR A 993 51.49 79.68 39.75
CA TYR A 993 51.13 80.94 40.39
C TYR A 993 52.16 82.00 40.04
N GLY A 994 51.77 82.99 39.25
CA GLY A 994 52.63 84.12 38.90
C GLY A 994 52.58 85.23 39.94
N ASN A 995 53.72 85.86 40.22
CA ASN A 995 53.77 87.01 41.14
C ASN A 995 52.97 88.23 40.63
N SER A 996 52.59 88.25 39.33
CA SER A 996 51.71 89.26 38.72
C SER A 996 50.25 89.17 39.17
N GLY A 997 49.85 88.10 39.88
CA GLY A 997 48.46 87.80 40.19
C GLY A 997 47.78 86.89 39.16
N PHE A 998 48.46 86.55 38.06
CA PHE A 998 48.02 85.53 37.11
C PHE A 998 48.23 84.12 37.69
N TYR A 999 47.29 83.22 37.43
CA TYR A 999 47.51 81.78 37.62
C TYR A 999 46.99 80.97 36.43
N ALA A 1000 47.62 79.82 36.23
CA ALA A 1000 47.16 78.78 35.33
C ALA A 1000 47.16 77.44 36.06
N ASP A 1001 46.06 76.69 35.96
CA ASP A 1001 45.88 75.37 36.55
C ASP A 1001 45.53 74.35 35.49
N ILE A 1002 46.27 73.24 35.47
CA ILE A 1002 45.99 72.08 34.64
C ILE A 1002 45.64 70.93 35.57
N GLN A 1003 44.53 70.25 35.30
CA GLN A 1003 44.10 69.07 36.05
C GLN A 1003 43.79 67.92 35.10
N GLY A 1004 44.25 66.72 35.47
CA GLY A 1004 43.85 65.45 34.88
C GLY A 1004 43.27 64.52 35.94
N ARG A 1005 42.28 63.72 35.58
CA ARG A 1005 41.69 62.70 36.46
C ARG A 1005 41.32 61.46 35.66
N TYR A 1006 41.63 60.32 36.24
CA TYR A 1006 41.11 59.02 35.85
C TYR A 1006 40.23 58.48 36.99
N ASN A 1007 39.07 57.95 36.67
CA ASN A 1007 38.18 57.27 37.60
C ASN A 1007 37.79 55.91 37.03
N HIS A 1008 37.93 54.86 37.83
CA HIS A 1008 37.31 53.57 37.57
C HIS A 1008 35.99 53.48 38.35
N TYR A 1009 34.93 53.06 37.66
CA TYR A 1009 33.58 52.94 38.19
C TYR A 1009 33.17 51.47 38.24
N SER A 1010 32.49 51.09 39.32
CA SER A 1010 31.78 49.82 39.43
C SER A 1010 30.33 50.10 39.82
N SER A 1011 29.40 49.80 38.93
CA SER A 1011 27.97 50.05 39.14
C SER A 1011 27.13 48.79 39.37
N ASP A 1012 26.19 48.87 40.30
CA ASP A 1012 25.08 47.95 40.50
C ASP A 1012 23.81 48.65 39.98
N VAL A 1013 23.16 48.05 38.97
CA VAL A 1013 22.04 48.64 38.23
C VAL A 1013 20.78 47.81 38.48
N ARG A 1014 19.71 48.49 38.89
CA ARG A 1014 18.39 47.88 39.17
C ARG A 1014 17.27 48.68 38.50
N ASN A 1015 16.19 48.01 38.16
CA ASN A 1015 14.91 48.62 37.77
C ASN A 1015 13.82 48.24 38.81
N GLY A 1016 12.57 48.61 38.54
CA GLY A 1016 11.42 48.24 39.38
C GLY A 1016 11.11 46.75 39.48
N LEU A 1017 11.66 45.92 38.57
CA LEU A 1017 11.43 44.47 38.52
C LEU A 1017 12.53 43.67 39.24
N GLY A 1018 13.73 44.23 39.36
CA GLY A 1018 14.84 43.55 40.02
C GLY A 1018 16.22 44.12 39.69
N ARG A 1019 17.25 43.30 39.93
CA ARG A 1019 18.63 43.64 39.58
C ARG A 1019 18.87 43.31 38.11
N MET A 1020 19.30 44.31 37.34
CA MET A 1020 19.64 44.17 35.92
C MET A 1020 21.08 43.72 35.76
N ALA A 1021 22.00 44.46 36.39
CA ALA A 1021 23.43 44.20 36.28
C ALA A 1021 24.15 44.45 37.60
N ASN A 1022 25.26 43.74 37.80
CA ASN A 1022 26.12 43.91 38.96
C ASN A 1022 27.57 44.10 38.50
N ASN A 1023 28.29 45.01 39.16
CA ASN A 1023 29.70 45.25 38.90
C ASN A 1023 29.97 45.63 37.42
N VAL A 1024 29.08 46.45 36.83
CA VAL A 1024 29.29 47.05 35.50
C VAL A 1024 30.49 47.97 35.60
N LYS A 1025 31.51 47.71 34.79
CA LYS A 1025 32.77 48.45 34.79
C LYS A 1025 32.68 49.61 33.81
N SER A 1026 33.17 50.76 34.24
CA SER A 1026 33.28 51.95 33.40
C SER A 1026 34.55 52.72 33.75
N ASP A 1027 35.09 53.44 32.79
CA ASP A 1027 36.32 54.23 32.93
C ASP A 1027 36.05 55.68 32.53
N GLY A 1028 36.40 56.62 33.41
CA GLY A 1028 36.23 58.05 33.19
C GLY A 1028 37.55 58.78 33.12
N TYR A 1029 37.68 59.66 32.13
CA TYR A 1029 38.83 60.54 31.95
C TYR A 1029 38.37 61.98 31.92
N ALA A 1030 39.03 62.85 32.66
CA ALA A 1030 38.73 64.28 32.64
C ALA A 1030 40.01 65.10 32.63
N GLY A 1031 40.05 66.12 31.77
CA GLY A 1031 41.16 67.05 31.61
C GLY A 1031 40.65 68.47 31.58
N GLY A 1032 41.35 69.40 32.24
CA GLY A 1032 40.91 70.79 32.28
C GLY A 1032 42.05 71.79 32.41
N LEU A 1033 41.81 72.97 31.88
CA LEU A 1033 42.65 74.16 32.02
C LEU A 1033 41.82 75.27 32.65
N GLU A 1034 42.31 75.84 33.73
CA GLU A 1034 41.77 77.04 34.37
C GLU A 1034 42.80 78.17 34.35
N LEU A 1035 42.34 79.36 33.99
CA LEU A 1035 43.13 80.59 33.98
C LEU A 1035 42.44 81.62 34.86
N GLY A 1036 43.21 82.38 35.63
CA GLY A 1036 42.66 83.49 36.40
C GLY A 1036 43.68 84.59 36.67
N TYR A 1037 43.18 85.76 37.04
CA TYR A 1037 44.00 86.93 37.29
C TYR A 1037 43.44 87.78 38.43
N VAL A 1038 44.25 88.07 39.46
CA VAL A 1038 43.85 88.88 40.61
C VAL A 1038 43.99 90.38 40.28
N LEU A 1039 42.88 91.14 40.22
CA LEU A 1039 42.84 92.52 39.69
C LEU A 1039 42.93 93.66 40.74
N ALA A 1040 42.91 93.39 42.05
CA ALA A 1040 43.02 94.45 43.07
C ALA A 1040 43.58 93.94 44.42
N GLN A 1041 44.47 94.71 45.05
CA GLN A 1041 44.97 94.53 46.43
C GLN A 1041 44.80 95.84 47.21
N GLY A 1042 43.67 96.02 47.89
CA GLY A 1042 43.42 97.16 48.77
C GLY A 1042 42.49 96.77 49.92
N ASN A 1043 42.83 97.11 51.16
CA ASN A 1043 42.06 96.77 52.37
C ASN A 1043 41.66 95.29 52.47
N SER A 1044 42.59 94.37 52.17
CA SER A 1044 42.39 92.91 52.29
C SER A 1044 41.40 92.28 51.28
N TRP A 1045 40.75 93.05 50.39
CA TRP A 1045 39.83 92.52 49.38
C TRP A 1045 40.50 92.30 48.01
N LYS A 1046 40.07 91.25 47.30
CA LYS A 1046 40.57 90.83 45.98
C LYS A 1046 39.40 90.45 45.07
N ILE A 1047 39.51 90.77 43.78
CA ILE A 1047 38.60 90.29 42.73
C ILE A 1047 39.42 89.48 41.74
N THR A 1048 38.93 88.28 41.41
CA THR A 1048 39.59 87.34 40.51
C THR A 1048 38.61 86.86 39.44
N PRO A 1049 38.62 87.43 38.22
CA PRO A 1049 38.07 86.74 37.07
C PRO A 1049 38.78 85.40 36.84
N GLN A 1050 37.98 84.38 36.54
CA GLN A 1050 38.41 83.02 36.27
C GLN A 1050 37.67 82.45 35.07
N ALA A 1051 38.39 81.70 34.24
CA ALA A 1051 37.82 80.96 33.13
C ALA A 1051 38.40 79.55 33.12
N GLN A 1052 37.56 78.55 32.92
CA GLN A 1052 37.96 77.15 32.88
C GLN A 1052 37.30 76.44 31.70
N LEU A 1053 38.05 75.59 31.01
CA LEU A 1053 37.53 74.66 30.03
C LEU A 1053 37.87 73.24 30.50
N THR A 1054 36.88 72.37 30.55
CA THR A 1054 37.05 70.96 30.94
C THR A 1054 36.47 70.05 29.87
N TYR A 1055 37.26 69.08 29.45
CA TYR A 1055 36.80 67.92 28.71
C TYR A 1055 36.64 66.75 29.68
N GLY A 1056 35.54 66.02 29.56
CA GLY A 1056 35.29 64.79 30.31
C GLY A 1056 34.67 63.74 29.40
N THR A 1057 35.11 62.49 29.57
CA THR A 1057 34.48 61.34 28.93
C THR A 1057 34.31 60.21 29.92
N VAL A 1058 33.27 59.41 29.73
CA VAL A 1058 33.06 58.15 30.44
C VAL A 1058 32.74 57.07 29.42
N ASP A 1059 33.59 56.07 29.35
CA ASP A 1059 33.41 54.83 28.60
C ASP A 1059 32.79 53.79 29.54
N TYR A 1060 31.72 53.13 29.12
CA TYR A 1060 31.02 52.13 29.93
C TYR A 1060 30.79 50.84 29.15
N ASN A 1061 30.87 49.72 29.88
CA ASN A 1061 30.60 48.41 29.33
C ASN A 1061 29.09 48.14 29.22
N SER A 1062 28.76 47.25 28.30
CA SER A 1062 27.46 46.68 28.05
C SER A 1062 26.93 45.87 29.23
N PHE A 1063 25.62 45.86 29.37
CA PHE A 1063 24.91 44.99 30.31
C PHE A 1063 23.45 44.79 29.87
N SER A 1064 22.85 43.67 30.28
CA SER A 1064 21.46 43.35 30.01
C SER A 1064 20.54 43.61 31.20
N ASP A 1065 19.23 43.54 30.96
CA ASP A 1065 18.17 43.76 31.94
C ASP A 1065 17.99 42.65 32.99
N GLY A 1066 18.70 41.53 32.86
CA GLY A 1066 18.77 40.43 33.83
C GLY A 1066 17.56 39.49 33.88
N THR A 1067 16.39 39.89 33.39
CA THR A 1067 15.14 39.10 33.44
C THR A 1067 14.87 38.28 32.18
N SER A 1068 15.29 38.75 31.00
CA SER A 1068 15.09 38.03 29.73
C SER A 1068 16.27 38.14 28.76
N ALA A 1069 17.26 39.01 29.04
CA ALA A 1069 18.42 39.29 28.19
C ALA A 1069 18.08 39.80 26.77
N THR A 1070 16.82 40.15 26.50
CA THR A 1070 16.35 40.67 25.22
C THR A 1070 16.72 42.15 25.03
N ALA A 1071 16.71 42.92 26.12
CA ALA A 1071 17.25 44.28 26.18
C ALA A 1071 18.68 44.29 26.72
N ALA A 1072 19.63 44.73 25.90
CA ALA A 1072 21.03 44.92 26.29
C ALA A 1072 21.55 46.29 25.88
N LEU A 1073 22.02 47.07 26.86
CA LEU A 1073 22.77 48.29 26.59
C LEU A 1073 24.12 47.90 25.97
N ALA A 1074 24.43 48.45 24.80
CA ALA A 1074 25.72 48.27 24.14
C ALA A 1074 26.83 49.06 24.85
N ASP A 1075 28.09 48.67 24.62
CA ASP A 1075 29.25 49.47 25.04
C ASP A 1075 29.13 50.88 24.45
N GLY A 1076 29.46 51.90 25.23
CA GLY A 1076 29.27 53.28 24.80
C GLY A 1076 30.13 54.28 25.55
N SER A 1077 30.06 55.53 25.09
CA SER A 1077 30.78 56.65 25.69
C SER A 1077 29.89 57.88 25.76
N VAL A 1078 30.03 58.69 26.82
CA VAL A 1078 29.42 60.02 26.89
C VAL A 1078 30.51 61.07 27.05
N ASN A 1079 30.50 62.06 26.17
CA ASN A 1079 31.48 63.13 26.14
C ASN A 1079 30.88 64.46 26.64
N SER A 1080 31.70 65.27 27.29
CA SER A 1080 31.37 66.61 27.78
C SER A 1080 32.49 67.57 27.46
N TRP A 1081 32.11 68.72 26.91
CA TRP A 1081 32.94 69.90 26.80
C TRP A 1081 32.25 71.02 27.57
N ARG A 1082 32.80 71.36 28.73
CA ARG A 1082 32.20 72.34 29.63
C ARG A 1082 33.10 73.55 29.82
N GLY A 1083 32.56 74.72 29.48
CA GLY A 1083 33.16 76.00 29.81
C GLY A 1083 32.61 76.55 31.12
N ARG A 1084 33.45 77.18 31.94
CA ARG A 1084 33.09 77.95 33.13
C ARG A 1084 33.70 79.33 33.03
N GLY A 1085 32.88 80.38 33.07
CA GLY A 1085 33.32 81.75 33.27
C GLY A 1085 32.86 82.25 34.63
N GLY A 1086 33.75 82.80 35.44
CA GLY A 1086 33.43 83.14 36.83
C GLY A 1086 34.14 84.37 37.36
N LEU A 1087 33.59 84.90 38.45
CA LEU A 1087 34.16 85.98 39.23
C LEU A 1087 34.22 85.55 40.70
N GLU A 1088 35.41 85.61 41.30
CA GLU A 1088 35.62 85.44 42.74
C GLU A 1088 35.84 86.80 43.41
N LEU A 1089 35.13 87.05 44.51
CA LEU A 1089 35.41 88.14 45.44
C LEU A 1089 35.92 87.55 46.75
N SER A 1090 37.13 87.90 47.17
CA SER A 1090 37.76 87.34 48.37
C SER A 1090 38.31 88.37 49.34
N ASN A 1091 38.40 88.00 50.62
CA ASN A 1091 38.98 88.79 51.70
C ASN A 1091 40.04 87.97 52.48
N ASP A 1092 41.28 88.45 52.48
CA ASP A 1092 42.44 87.80 53.10
C ASP A 1092 42.90 88.56 54.35
N LYS A 1093 42.98 87.90 55.51
CA LYS A 1093 43.52 88.50 56.73
C LYS A 1093 44.52 87.57 57.41
N ASN A 1094 45.74 88.06 57.60
CA ASN A 1094 46.81 87.41 58.35
C ASN A 1094 46.95 88.08 59.73
N TRP A 1095 47.22 87.29 60.78
CA TRP A 1095 47.51 87.78 62.13
C TRP A 1095 48.39 86.78 62.89
N THR A 1096 49.03 87.20 63.97
CA THR A 1096 49.80 86.32 64.86
C THR A 1096 48.95 86.00 66.09
N SER A 1097 48.87 84.73 66.50
CA SER A 1097 48.18 84.31 67.73
C SER A 1097 48.93 84.79 68.99
N GLU A 1098 48.26 84.84 70.14
CA GLU A 1098 48.89 85.12 71.45
C GLU A 1098 50.05 84.15 71.78
N SER A 1099 50.05 82.95 71.18
CA SER A 1099 51.10 81.94 71.30
C SER A 1099 52.23 82.07 70.27
N GLY A 1100 52.29 83.19 69.52
CA GLY A 1100 53.36 83.49 68.57
C GLY A 1100 53.26 82.77 67.22
N LYS A 1101 52.14 82.10 66.92
CA LYS A 1101 51.95 81.35 65.66
C LYS A 1101 51.30 82.23 64.61
N GLU A 1102 51.77 82.15 63.36
CA GLU A 1102 51.11 82.81 62.24
C GLU A 1102 49.78 82.13 61.89
N MET A 1103 48.74 82.95 61.74
CA MET A 1103 47.37 82.56 61.46
C MET A 1103 46.88 83.34 60.24
N SER A 1104 46.07 82.69 59.41
CA SER A 1104 45.48 83.31 58.21
C SER A 1104 44.04 82.88 58.03
N ARG A 1105 43.18 83.81 57.61
CA ARG A 1105 41.82 83.52 57.16
C ARG A 1105 41.62 84.06 55.75
N HIS A 1106 40.90 83.29 54.96
CA HIS A 1106 40.45 83.66 53.63
C HIS A 1106 38.96 83.35 53.54
N PHE A 1107 38.15 84.34 53.18
CA PHE A 1107 36.74 84.14 52.84
C PHE A 1107 36.54 84.56 51.40
N TYR A 1108 35.73 83.82 50.65
CA TYR A 1108 35.44 84.15 49.27
C TYR A 1108 34.01 83.79 48.87
N GLY A 1109 33.47 84.56 47.92
CA GLY A 1109 32.25 84.25 47.20
C GLY A 1109 32.55 84.12 45.71
N VAL A 1110 31.83 83.22 45.02
CA VAL A 1110 31.93 83.00 43.58
C VAL A 1110 30.58 83.13 42.90
N LEU A 1111 30.61 83.72 41.71
CA LEU A 1111 29.53 83.66 40.72
C LEU A 1111 30.11 83.05 39.46
N ASN A 1112 29.55 81.92 39.01
CA ASN A 1112 30.01 81.21 37.81
C ASN A 1112 28.85 80.99 36.84
N LEU A 1113 29.15 81.07 35.54
CA LEU A 1113 28.31 80.58 34.45
C LEU A 1113 28.99 79.35 33.86
N HIS A 1114 28.24 78.26 33.71
CA HIS A 1114 28.70 77.03 33.09
C HIS A 1114 27.90 76.80 31.81
N TYR A 1115 28.59 76.45 30.72
CA TYR A 1115 27.97 76.06 29.46
C TYR A 1115 28.49 74.71 28.98
N GLU A 1116 27.57 73.79 28.65
CA GLU A 1116 27.87 72.49 28.05
C GLU A 1116 27.70 72.53 26.53
N PHE A 1117 28.80 72.30 25.80
CA PHE A 1117 28.84 72.38 24.34
C PHE A 1117 28.43 71.07 23.65
N ASP A 1118 28.61 69.92 24.31
CA ASP A 1118 28.33 68.61 23.74
C ASP A 1118 27.27 67.89 24.58
N GLY A 1119 27.69 67.14 25.60
CA GLY A 1119 26.86 66.61 26.67
C GLY A 1119 25.73 65.67 26.25
N LYS A 1120 25.61 65.30 24.97
CA LYS A 1120 24.59 64.39 24.48
C LYS A 1120 25.08 62.94 24.65
N SER A 1121 24.31 62.13 25.36
CA SER A 1121 24.52 60.68 25.41
C SER A 1121 23.94 60.04 24.16
N ASN A 1122 24.66 59.10 23.56
CA ASN A 1122 24.14 58.22 22.51
C ASN A 1122 24.30 56.79 23.02
N ALA A 1123 23.23 56.25 23.59
CA ALA A 1123 23.15 54.87 24.04
C ALA A 1123 22.41 54.04 22.98
N ALA A 1124 22.64 52.72 22.98
CA ALA A 1124 21.87 51.81 22.15
C ALA A 1124 21.47 50.61 22.99
N VAL A 1125 20.18 50.28 22.98
CA VAL A 1125 19.65 49.07 23.63
C VAL A 1125 19.17 48.14 22.55
N SER A 1126 19.88 47.02 22.34
CA SER A 1126 19.57 46.04 21.30
C SER A 1126 19.30 46.69 19.92
N ASN A 1127 20.25 47.52 19.45
CA ASN A 1127 20.19 48.34 18.23
C ASN A 1127 19.15 49.48 18.20
N THR A 1128 18.29 49.62 19.22
CA THR A 1128 17.41 50.79 19.36
C THR A 1128 18.20 51.99 19.91
N PRO A 1129 18.37 53.08 19.14
CA PRO A 1129 19.13 54.24 19.57
C PRO A 1129 18.35 55.05 20.63
N LEU A 1130 19.03 55.38 21.72
CA LEU A 1130 18.53 56.20 22.81
C LEU A 1130 19.47 57.39 23.01
N TYR A 1131 18.93 58.55 23.37
CA TYR A 1131 19.75 59.71 23.66
C TYR A 1131 19.14 60.61 24.72
N SER A 1132 19.99 61.07 25.63
CA SER A 1132 19.68 62.01 26.69
C SER A 1132 20.64 63.19 26.66
N ARG A 1133 20.13 64.40 26.88
CA ARG A 1133 20.93 65.63 26.90
C ARG A 1133 20.55 66.53 28.09
N PRO A 1134 21.47 66.85 29.01
CA PRO A 1134 21.24 67.82 30.08
C PRO A 1134 21.00 69.25 29.56
N GLU A 1135 20.45 70.10 30.42
CA GLU A 1135 20.38 71.54 30.15
C GLU A 1135 21.77 72.15 29.98
N GLN A 1136 21.94 73.05 29.00
CA GLN A 1136 23.28 73.49 28.59
C GLN A 1136 23.85 74.62 29.45
N LEU A 1137 23.03 75.60 29.87
CA LEU A 1137 23.49 76.81 30.55
C LEU A 1137 23.07 76.83 32.03
N TRP A 1138 24.04 76.88 32.92
CA TRP A 1138 23.85 76.86 34.37
C TRP A 1138 24.51 78.08 35.03
N GLY A 1139 23.84 78.63 36.04
CA GLY A 1139 24.42 79.60 36.97
C GLY A 1139 24.81 78.93 38.27
N GLU A 1140 25.93 79.30 38.86
CA GLU A 1140 26.38 78.83 40.17
C GLU A 1140 26.74 80.01 41.07
N VAL A 1141 26.24 79.97 42.31
CA VAL A 1141 26.65 80.86 43.39
C VAL A 1141 27.25 80.03 44.52
N GLY A 1142 28.40 80.45 45.03
CA GLY A 1142 29.08 79.73 46.09
C GLY A 1142 29.79 80.65 47.08
N ALA A 1143 30.03 80.12 48.28
CA ALA A 1143 30.82 80.77 49.30
C ALA A 1143 31.76 79.76 49.95
N GLY A 1144 33.00 80.18 50.19
CA GLY A 1144 34.01 79.34 50.79
C GLY A 1144 34.89 80.08 51.80
N PHE A 1145 35.59 79.28 52.59
CA PHE A 1145 36.49 79.76 53.62
C PHE A 1145 37.75 78.90 53.70
N GLN A 1146 38.81 79.49 54.23
CA GLN A 1146 39.99 78.80 54.70
C GLN A 1146 40.48 79.45 55.99
N HIS A 1147 40.84 78.63 56.96
CA HIS A 1147 41.38 79.05 58.25
C HIS A 1147 42.62 78.22 58.58
N ASN A 1148 43.77 78.87 58.77
CA ASN A 1148 44.98 78.23 59.29
C ASN A 1148 44.92 78.25 60.82
N ALA A 1149 44.88 77.07 61.46
CA ALA A 1149 44.60 76.92 62.89
C ALA A 1149 45.90 76.83 63.72
N VAL A 1150 46.99 76.31 63.15
CA VAL A 1150 48.28 76.12 63.81
C VAL A 1150 49.37 75.99 62.74
N GLY A 1151 50.05 77.07 62.33
CA GLY A 1151 51.29 77.11 61.51
C GLY A 1151 51.35 76.22 60.25
N SER A 1152 51.38 74.89 60.44
CA SER A 1152 51.34 73.82 59.44
C SER A 1152 49.93 73.32 59.06
N ILE A 1153 48.85 73.54 59.82
CA ILE A 1153 47.52 72.94 59.55
C ILE A 1153 46.44 73.97 59.16
N SER A 1154 45.77 73.77 58.01
CA SER A 1154 44.64 74.59 57.56
C SER A 1154 43.37 73.79 57.27
N VAL A 1155 42.21 74.33 57.66
CA VAL A 1155 40.88 73.86 57.29
C VAL A 1155 40.33 74.73 56.17
N PHE A 1156 39.71 74.14 55.15
CA PHE A 1156 39.07 74.87 54.06
C PHE A 1156 37.76 74.20 53.65
N GLY A 1157 36.83 74.98 53.13
CA GLY A 1157 35.54 74.45 52.69
C GLY A 1157 34.80 75.41 51.79
N GLU A 1158 33.82 74.88 51.05
CA GLU A 1158 32.97 75.61 50.13
C GLU A 1158 31.59 74.97 50.09
N ALA A 1159 30.55 75.80 50.04
CA ALA A 1159 29.20 75.39 49.64
C ALA A 1159 28.79 76.16 48.40
N ALA A 1160 28.23 75.49 47.41
CA ALA A 1160 27.79 76.08 46.16
C ALA A 1160 26.44 75.51 45.72
N TYR A 1161 25.58 76.38 45.20
CA TYR A 1161 24.30 76.02 44.60
C TYR A 1161 24.32 76.42 43.12
N SER A 1162 24.02 75.46 42.26
CA SER A 1162 23.93 75.62 40.81
C SER A 1162 22.51 75.37 40.35
N VAL A 1163 22.02 76.16 39.41
CA VAL A 1163 20.68 76.01 38.82
C VAL A 1163 20.75 76.26 37.32
N SER A 1164 19.99 75.49 36.54
CA SER A 1164 19.85 75.73 35.11
C SER A 1164 19.01 76.98 34.84
N PHE A 1165 19.35 77.73 33.79
CA PHE A 1165 18.51 78.85 33.35
C PHE A 1165 17.21 78.39 32.67
N ALA A 1166 17.22 77.20 32.09
CA ALA A 1166 16.04 76.52 31.58
C ALA A 1166 15.60 75.45 32.60
N ASN A 1167 14.32 75.45 32.98
CA ASN A 1167 13.74 74.46 33.89
C ASN A 1167 14.43 74.34 35.25
N GLY A 1168 14.86 75.46 35.85
CA GLY A 1168 15.64 75.47 37.10
C GLY A 1168 14.95 74.87 38.34
N GLY A 1169 13.62 74.69 38.32
CA GLY A 1169 12.89 73.97 39.37
C GLY A 1169 13.32 72.50 39.48
N ASP A 1170 13.50 71.85 38.33
CA ASP A 1170 13.77 70.41 38.20
C ASP A 1170 15.21 70.15 37.72
N ASN A 1171 16.05 71.18 37.72
CA ASN A 1171 17.45 71.14 37.31
C ASN A 1171 18.31 72.00 38.23
N ASN A 1172 18.73 71.41 39.34
CA ASN A 1172 19.48 72.09 40.39
C ASN A 1172 20.54 71.19 41.02
N LYS A 1173 21.58 71.78 41.59
CA LYS A 1173 22.71 71.06 42.21
C LYS A 1173 23.21 71.78 43.45
N LEU A 1174 23.28 71.08 44.57
CA LEU A 1174 23.91 71.54 45.81
C LEU A 1174 25.23 70.79 46.03
N ASN A 1175 26.33 71.52 46.12
CA ASN A 1175 27.66 70.99 46.40
C ASN A 1175 28.17 71.48 47.74
N GLY A 1176 28.79 70.59 48.52
CA GLY A 1176 29.47 70.90 49.77
C GLY A 1176 30.84 70.24 49.83
N ARG A 1177 31.86 70.98 50.26
CA ARG A 1177 33.24 70.50 50.38
C ARG A 1177 33.84 70.96 51.68
N ILE A 1178 34.57 70.08 52.35
CA ILE A 1178 35.37 70.41 53.53
C ILE A 1178 36.66 69.62 53.51
N GLY A 1179 37.77 70.27 53.81
CA GLY A 1179 39.09 69.67 53.75
C GLY A 1179 40.03 70.18 54.81
N LEU A 1180 41.02 69.35 55.09
CA LEU A 1180 42.14 69.60 55.98
C LEU A 1180 43.43 69.50 55.18
N ARG A 1181 44.39 70.34 55.52
CA ARG A 1181 45.72 70.32 54.92
C ARG A 1181 46.77 70.49 56.00
N ALA A 1182 47.85 69.73 55.88
CA ALA A 1182 49.05 69.85 56.68
C ALA A 1182 50.25 70.10 55.75
N ASN A 1183 51.00 71.17 56.00
CA ASN A 1183 52.25 71.50 55.33
C ASN A 1183 53.42 71.16 56.27
N PHE A 1184 54.44 70.46 55.78
CA PHE A 1184 55.62 70.06 56.55
C PHE A 1184 56.90 70.35 55.78
#